data_AF-A0A2N6CY43-F1
#
_entry.id   AF-A0A2N6CY43-F1
#
_cell.length_a   1.000
_cell.length_b   1.000
_cell.length_c   1.000
_cell.angle_alpha   90.00
_cell.angle_beta   90.00
_cell.angle_gamma   90.00
#
_symmetry.space_group_name_H-M   'P 1'
#
loop_
_entity.id
_entity.type
_entity.pdbx_description
1 polymer ?
#
loop_
_entity_poly.entity_id
_entity_poly.type
_entity_poly.pdbx_seq_one_letter_code
_entity_poly.pdbx_strand_id
1 'polypeptide(L)'
;MPFVWLAFFTSLAYLGLLFLIAHYADRRARQGRSIGANPYVSSLSLAVYCTSWTFYGSVGRVATDGIGFLPIYLGPTLLFLVAPFLLRKILKIAEAQHTTSIADFISSRYGKSQRLAGLVTVVAVIGIMPYIALQLKAISTSFDILGSYPVISTYLPHTTSVLNDKAFYVTILLALFTILFATRRLDASEHHEGLMVAIAFESLVKLFAFIAVGVFVTYFMFDGFESIYDRVAADAELALLISGQALFDNGSWTFLMILAALAIFCLPRQFQVTVVENTDRSHLDKAMWLFPLYLLVINFFVLPIAIAGLVTFPLGAVNPDTFVLALPMSAQQPALTLLVYIGGLSAASGMVIVAAVALSTMICNDLIVPLLIRLGLFHFGREASDTATGMLKALRRISILGVLFLAYSYFKIIGDSYALVTIGLVSFAAAAQFAPLIIGGVFWKGATLAGALAGLTSGFLVWGYTLVLPSFAQSGWLPLSIVEQGPFGFTLLKPQALFGVSWDNPLIHSLFWSAFFNIGCYLMVSLFTRHSLIERTQARAFVDVFSAKSDYVTRPWEGQISIADLQRTVERFVDRDRVVRLFGRYRDGGVPGYSPGMDAPADLLTQVEKLLSGVVGSASARVLINTSLRRTNINLDSVLDIIDEASSAVEGSREVLKSVIENVDQGISMFDQETNLVAWNRRFVEIYGIPEQMLRSGVTLGDICGYNIDQGEYGVVEDREAFIRQYIKDTFRPQRVVFEKVRPNKTVLELCRIHLAAGGVVTTYTDITQRKQAELELTRLRNLLGNIIDSMPSALIGIDVAGCITHWNREAERMSGIKAAAAIGEPLSRLIPRFPDVLQKVERAIGELSPTQETNLRWEDAKGEVHYMDVTIYPLLAESVEGAVIRLDDVTETVRMEEMMVQSEKMLSVGGLAAGMAHEINNPLAGIVQSVQVMNTRLGPDMAKNRQVAEACGTSIEAIDDYMEQRGISPLLEMISESGKRAAKIVSSMLSFSRKSDLKFELRDLRLLLDETVEIASNDYNLDKHYDFRKIAIVREYAEELPDAWCEGGQIQQVLLNLLKNGAQAMFEAASSAVQTGRNDRFILRVYRDRQWVCVEIEDNGPGMSAAVRRRIFEPFFTTKEVGSGTGLGLSVSYFIITQNHRGSIEVKPVREGGSCFVIHLPIDPPERV
;
A
#
# COMPACT_ATOMS: atom_id res chain seq x y z
N MET A 1 57.86 -10.60 15.83
CA MET A 1 56.90 -11.15 14.84
C MET A 1 57.05 -10.39 13.54
N PRO A 2 56.95 -11.04 12.37
CA PRO A 2 56.85 -10.35 11.08
C PRO A 2 55.74 -9.29 11.12
N PHE A 3 55.97 -8.10 10.56
CA PHE A 3 55.02 -6.97 10.57
C PHE A 3 53.65 -7.36 9.97
N VAL A 4 53.66 -8.34 9.06
CA VAL A 4 52.49 -8.98 8.45
C VAL A 4 51.55 -9.63 9.47
N TRP A 5 52.10 -10.36 10.44
CA TRP A 5 51.29 -11.00 11.48
C TRP A 5 50.67 -9.97 12.42
N LEU A 6 51.42 -8.90 12.73
CA LEU A 6 50.89 -7.78 13.48
C LEU A 6 49.71 -7.15 12.72
N ALA A 7 49.89 -6.82 11.44
CA ALA A 7 48.81 -6.28 10.60
C ALA A 7 47.59 -7.22 10.54
N PHE A 8 47.80 -8.54 10.43
CA PHE A 8 46.74 -9.54 10.42
C PHE A 8 45.95 -9.57 11.74
N PHE A 9 46.64 -9.73 12.89
CA PHE A 9 45.98 -9.76 14.20
C PHE A 9 45.28 -8.45 14.54
N THR A 10 45.88 -7.31 14.16
CA THR A 10 45.26 -6.00 14.31
C THR A 10 44.01 -5.86 13.43
N SER A 11 44.03 -6.39 12.21
CA SER A 11 42.85 -6.43 11.32
C SER A 11 41.71 -7.24 11.94
N LEU A 12 42.03 -8.44 12.47
CA LEU A 12 41.05 -9.31 13.12
C LEU A 12 40.47 -8.66 14.39
N ALA A 13 41.32 -8.08 15.22
CA ALA A 13 40.92 -7.35 16.43
C ALA A 13 40.03 -6.15 16.09
N TYR A 14 40.37 -5.41 15.03
CA TYR A 14 39.59 -4.27 14.55
C TYR A 14 38.19 -4.69 14.07
N LEU A 15 38.10 -5.70 13.20
CA LEU A 15 36.80 -6.22 12.74
C LEU A 15 35.98 -6.80 13.91
N GLY A 16 36.63 -7.46 14.87
CA GLY A 16 36.02 -7.92 16.11
C GLY A 16 35.48 -6.77 16.97
N LEU A 17 36.22 -5.66 17.08
CA LEU A 17 35.76 -4.45 17.78
C LEU A 17 34.51 -3.85 17.14
N LEU A 18 34.48 -3.73 15.80
CA LEU A 18 33.29 -3.25 15.07
C LEU A 18 32.07 -4.11 15.35
N PHE A 19 32.26 -5.44 15.38
CA PHE A 19 31.20 -6.38 15.72
C PHE A 19 30.71 -6.23 17.16
N LEU A 20 31.61 -6.00 18.12
CA LEU A 20 31.26 -5.74 19.52
C LEU A 20 30.48 -4.44 19.68
N ILE A 21 30.90 -3.37 19.00
CA ILE A 21 30.19 -2.08 18.99
C ILE A 21 28.77 -2.26 18.43
N ALA A 22 28.64 -2.95 17.30
CA ALA A 22 27.33 -3.22 16.71
C ALA A 22 26.44 -4.06 17.63
N HIS A 23 27.00 -5.12 18.24
CA HIS A 23 26.29 -5.97 19.19
C HIS A 23 25.81 -5.18 20.42
N TYR A 24 26.67 -4.30 20.95
CA TYR A 24 26.33 -3.44 22.08
C TYR A 24 25.20 -2.46 21.73
N ALA A 25 25.30 -1.80 20.57
CA ALA A 25 24.27 -0.88 20.09
C ALA A 25 22.92 -1.59 19.90
N ASP A 26 22.90 -2.76 19.24
CA ASP A 26 21.70 -3.58 19.09
C ASP A 26 21.07 -3.98 20.43
N ARG A 27 21.90 -4.38 21.41
CA ARG A 27 21.42 -4.76 22.74
C ARG A 27 20.77 -3.57 23.46
N ARG A 28 21.36 -2.38 23.34
CA ARG A 28 20.86 -1.16 23.99
C ARG A 28 19.57 -0.65 23.32
N ALA A 29 19.47 -0.77 22.01
CA ALA A 29 18.25 -0.50 21.24
C ALA A 29 17.06 -1.33 21.73
N ARG A 30 17.26 -2.63 21.96
CA ARG A 30 16.23 -3.53 22.51
C ARG A 30 15.75 -3.17 23.91
N GLN A 31 16.55 -2.41 24.66
CA GLN A 31 16.21 -1.88 25.99
C GLN A 31 15.51 -0.52 25.92
N GLY A 32 15.10 -0.05 24.73
CA GLY A 32 14.47 1.25 24.54
C GLY A 32 15.44 2.44 24.60
N ARG A 33 16.76 2.20 24.58
CA ARG A 33 17.81 3.22 24.67
C ARG A 33 18.65 3.21 23.37
N SER A 34 18.03 3.60 22.26
CA SER A 34 18.67 3.63 20.93
C SER A 34 19.83 4.63 20.88
N ILE A 35 20.98 4.17 20.37
CA ILE A 35 22.14 5.03 20.03
C ILE A 35 22.04 5.45 18.56
N GLY A 36 21.47 4.60 17.70
CA GLY A 36 21.30 4.85 16.27
C GLY A 36 20.35 6.01 15.98
N ALA A 37 19.38 6.24 16.87
CA ALA A 37 18.45 7.37 16.82
C ALA A 37 19.12 8.75 17.04
N ASN A 38 20.45 8.82 17.21
CA ASN A 38 21.14 10.11 17.31
C ASN A 38 21.45 10.69 15.91
N PRO A 39 21.06 11.95 15.63
CA PRO A 39 21.34 12.62 14.35
C PRO A 39 22.83 12.63 13.94
N TYR A 40 23.76 12.67 14.90
CA TYR A 40 25.20 12.67 14.61
C TYR A 40 25.68 11.32 14.09
N VAL A 41 25.15 10.21 14.63
CA VAL A 41 25.47 8.86 14.17
C VAL A 41 24.96 8.67 12.74
N SER A 42 23.73 9.12 12.47
CA SER A 42 23.14 9.09 11.12
C SER A 42 23.90 9.97 10.12
N SER A 43 24.48 11.09 10.56
CA SER A 43 25.28 11.95 9.69
C SER A 43 26.66 11.36 9.41
N LEU A 44 27.30 10.76 10.42
CA LEU A 44 28.61 10.10 10.28
C LEU A 44 28.53 8.79 9.50
N SER A 45 27.40 8.09 9.50
CA SER A 45 27.23 6.87 8.71
C SER A 45 27.18 7.14 7.20
N LEU A 46 26.72 8.33 6.76
CA LEU A 46 26.78 8.76 5.35
C LEU A 46 28.23 8.83 4.83
N ALA A 47 29.21 9.00 5.72
CA ALA A 47 30.63 8.95 5.36
C ALA A 47 31.11 7.56 4.89
N VAL A 48 30.25 6.54 4.87
CA VAL A 48 30.48 5.32 4.07
C VAL A 48 30.66 5.62 2.57
N TYR A 49 30.30 6.83 2.11
CA TYR A 49 30.70 7.34 0.80
C TYR A 49 32.23 7.45 0.62
N CYS A 50 32.96 7.77 1.69
CA CYS A 50 34.42 7.84 1.70
C CYS A 50 35.02 6.45 1.89
N THR A 51 35.24 5.76 0.77
CA THR A 51 35.73 4.37 0.75
C THR A 51 37.24 4.29 0.56
N SER A 52 37.80 3.10 0.33
CA SER A 52 39.23 2.95 0.00
C SER A 52 39.65 3.79 -1.21
N TRP A 53 38.68 4.15 -2.07
CA TRP A 53 38.89 5.13 -3.11
C TRP A 53 39.31 6.49 -2.59
N THR A 54 38.60 7.02 -1.60
CA THR A 54 38.93 8.34 -1.03
C THR A 54 40.26 8.28 -0.28
N PHE A 55 40.49 7.15 0.39
CA PHE A 55 41.65 6.96 1.22
C PHE A 55 42.94 6.70 0.41
N TYR A 56 42.87 5.99 -0.72
CA TYR A 56 44.02 5.64 -1.55
C TYR A 56 43.93 6.27 -2.95
N GLY A 57 42.83 6.02 -3.64
CA GLY A 57 42.63 6.43 -5.04
C GLY A 57 42.58 7.94 -5.28
N SER A 58 42.10 8.77 -4.35
CA SER A 58 42.09 10.23 -4.54
C SER A 58 43.48 10.83 -4.54
N VAL A 59 44.40 10.26 -3.74
CA VAL A 59 45.82 10.65 -3.74
C VAL A 59 46.48 10.22 -5.05
N GLY A 60 46.21 9.00 -5.53
CA GLY A 60 46.69 8.55 -6.84
C GLY A 60 46.09 9.35 -8.00
N ARG A 61 44.84 9.83 -7.87
CA ARG A 61 44.22 10.72 -8.86
C ARG A 61 44.89 12.08 -8.92
N VAL A 62 45.30 12.64 -7.79
CA VAL A 62 46.07 13.89 -7.81
C VAL A 62 47.39 13.72 -8.56
N ALA A 63 48.03 12.57 -8.41
CA ALA A 63 49.28 12.27 -9.11
C ALA A 63 49.13 12.12 -10.63
N THR A 64 47.90 11.95 -11.16
CA THR A 64 47.63 11.71 -12.58
C THR A 64 46.85 12.83 -13.25
N ASP A 65 45.83 13.35 -12.56
CA ASP A 65 44.89 14.38 -13.05
C ASP A 65 44.95 15.69 -12.23
N GLY A 66 45.85 15.83 -11.24
CA GLY A 66 45.91 17.02 -10.38
C GLY A 66 44.61 17.22 -9.56
N ILE A 67 43.96 18.38 -9.69
CA ILE A 67 42.72 18.67 -8.94
C ILE A 67 41.47 17.87 -9.40
N GLY A 68 41.62 16.96 -10.37
CA GLY A 68 40.53 16.17 -10.97
C GLY A 68 39.77 15.22 -10.02
N PHE A 69 40.24 15.06 -8.78
CA PHE A 69 39.54 14.31 -7.73
C PHE A 69 38.39 15.10 -7.07
N LEU A 70 38.49 16.44 -7.02
CA LEU A 70 37.54 17.30 -6.29
C LEU A 70 36.08 17.20 -6.76
N PRO A 71 35.74 17.08 -8.06
CA PRO A 71 34.35 16.97 -8.53
C PRO A 71 33.57 15.84 -7.86
N ILE A 72 34.25 14.74 -7.51
CA ILE A 72 33.67 13.57 -6.85
C ILE A 72 33.11 13.93 -5.46
N TYR A 73 33.69 14.93 -4.80
CA TYR A 73 33.28 15.38 -3.47
C TYR A 73 32.42 16.63 -3.51
N LEU A 74 32.68 17.53 -4.46
CA LEU A 74 31.90 18.74 -4.66
C LEU A 74 30.49 18.43 -5.16
N GLY A 75 30.30 17.41 -5.99
CA GLY A 75 28.98 17.00 -6.48
C GLY A 75 28.00 16.64 -5.34
N PRO A 76 28.33 15.66 -4.47
CA PRO A 76 27.53 15.35 -3.29
C PRO A 76 27.35 16.54 -2.35
N THR A 77 28.40 17.33 -2.11
CA THR A 77 28.32 18.55 -1.29
C THR A 77 27.26 19.52 -1.85
N LEU A 78 27.27 19.76 -3.16
CA LEU A 78 26.30 20.63 -3.82
C LEU A 78 24.89 20.06 -3.72
N LEU A 79 24.70 18.75 -3.90
CA LEU A 79 23.38 18.12 -3.75
C LEU A 79 22.81 18.32 -2.34
N PHE A 80 23.61 18.10 -1.29
CA PHE A 80 23.16 18.24 0.10
C PHE A 80 22.89 19.69 0.51
N LEU A 81 23.60 20.65 -0.07
CA LEU A 81 23.39 22.08 0.19
C LEU A 81 22.26 22.71 -0.66
N VAL A 82 22.13 22.32 -1.93
CA VAL A 82 21.26 22.99 -2.92
C VAL A 82 19.96 22.23 -3.19
N ALA A 83 19.92 20.91 -3.01
CA ALA A 83 18.75 20.08 -3.33
C ALA A 83 18.09 19.37 -2.11
N PRO A 84 17.91 20.02 -0.94
CA PRO A 84 17.29 19.37 0.21
C PRO A 84 15.82 19.00 -0.04
N PHE A 85 15.14 19.70 -0.95
CA PHE A 85 13.77 19.39 -1.34
C PHE A 85 13.64 17.99 -1.98
N LEU A 86 14.59 17.60 -2.83
CA LEU A 86 14.59 16.27 -3.45
C LEU A 86 14.79 15.18 -2.40
N LEU A 87 15.81 15.30 -1.55
CA LEU A 87 16.12 14.31 -0.52
C LEU A 87 15.00 14.18 0.51
N ARG A 88 14.45 15.30 0.99
CA ARG A 88 13.28 15.30 1.90
C ARG A 88 12.07 14.61 1.27
N LYS A 89 11.84 14.82 -0.03
CA LYS A 89 10.74 14.19 -0.76
C LYS A 89 10.95 12.69 -0.91
N ILE A 90 12.16 12.24 -1.28
CA ILE A 90 12.50 10.81 -1.36
C ILE A 90 12.29 10.13 0.00
N LEU A 91 12.81 10.70 1.08
CA LEU A 91 12.65 10.16 2.44
C LEU A 91 11.18 10.05 2.85
N LYS A 92 10.38 11.10 2.62
CA LYS A 92 8.95 11.09 2.95
C LYS A 92 8.20 10.02 2.16
N ILE A 93 8.50 9.87 0.87
CA ILE A 93 7.89 8.84 0.02
C ILE A 93 8.30 7.46 0.48
N ALA A 94 9.60 7.24 0.73
CA ALA A 94 10.11 5.94 1.14
C ALA A 94 9.48 5.46 2.47
N GLU A 95 9.29 6.37 3.43
CA GLU A 95 8.59 6.08 4.67
C GLU A 95 7.09 5.81 4.45
N ALA A 96 6.42 6.62 3.62
CA ALA A 96 5.01 6.41 3.30
C ALA A 96 4.77 5.07 2.58
N GLN A 97 5.71 4.65 1.74
CA GLN A 97 5.65 3.43 0.93
C GLN A 97 6.34 2.22 1.57
N HIS A 98 6.93 2.36 2.77
CA HIS A 98 7.67 1.30 3.48
C HIS A 98 8.74 0.64 2.61
N THR A 99 9.49 1.48 1.90
CA THR A 99 10.54 1.05 0.97
C THR A 99 11.65 0.31 1.69
N THR A 100 11.97 -0.89 1.23
CA THR A 100 13.06 -1.73 1.78
C THR A 100 14.37 -1.66 1.00
N SER A 101 14.32 -1.22 -0.26
CA SER A 101 15.47 -1.13 -1.15
C SER A 101 15.24 -0.09 -2.25
N ILE A 102 16.28 0.27 -3.00
CA ILE A 102 16.13 1.15 -4.16
C ILE A 102 15.28 0.52 -5.29
N ALA A 103 15.32 -0.81 -5.44
CA ALA A 103 14.49 -1.53 -6.41
C ALA A 103 13.01 -1.49 -6.03
N ASP A 104 12.72 -1.62 -4.73
CA ASP A 104 11.38 -1.49 -4.18
C ASP A 104 10.87 -0.04 -4.29
N PHE A 105 11.73 0.96 -4.04
CA PHE A 105 11.39 2.39 -4.22
C PHE A 105 10.99 2.69 -5.67
N ILE A 106 11.80 2.24 -6.63
CA ILE A 106 11.54 2.47 -8.05
C ILE A 106 10.29 1.69 -8.47
N SER A 107 10.20 0.39 -8.16
CA SER A 107 9.09 -0.44 -8.60
C SER A 107 7.74 -0.03 -8.01
N SER A 108 7.70 0.44 -6.76
CA SER A 108 6.47 0.91 -6.11
C SER A 108 5.86 2.11 -6.84
N ARG A 109 6.67 3.04 -7.37
CA ARG A 109 6.22 4.14 -8.24
C ARG A 109 5.52 3.65 -9.51
N TYR A 110 6.00 2.56 -10.11
CA TYR A 110 5.51 2.02 -11.38
C TYR A 110 4.63 0.78 -11.16
N GLY A 111 3.70 0.88 -10.21
CA GLY A 111 2.66 -0.12 -9.96
C GLY A 111 3.12 -1.39 -9.25
N LYS A 112 4.20 -1.31 -8.45
CA LYS A 112 4.83 -2.45 -7.76
C LYS A 112 5.22 -3.58 -8.72
N SER A 113 5.74 -3.20 -9.90
CA SER A 113 6.08 -4.16 -10.96
C SER A 113 7.31 -5.01 -10.60
N GLN A 114 7.09 -6.31 -10.47
CA GLN A 114 8.16 -7.29 -10.20
C GLN A 114 9.22 -7.33 -11.31
N ARG A 115 8.82 -7.12 -12.57
CA ARG A 115 9.75 -7.11 -13.72
C ARG A 115 10.74 -5.95 -13.60
N LEU A 116 10.25 -4.78 -13.17
CA LEU A 116 11.09 -3.60 -12.98
C LEU A 116 11.99 -3.75 -11.75
N ALA A 117 11.47 -4.25 -10.62
CA ALA A 117 12.27 -4.50 -9.41
C ALA A 117 13.43 -5.49 -9.69
N GLY A 118 13.14 -6.58 -10.40
CA GLY A 118 14.14 -7.54 -10.84
C GLY A 118 15.19 -6.93 -11.78
N LEU A 119 14.77 -6.11 -12.75
CA LEU A 119 15.69 -5.41 -13.65
C LEU A 119 16.60 -4.45 -12.90
N VAL A 120 16.06 -3.61 -12.00
CA VAL A 120 16.85 -2.69 -11.16
C VAL A 120 17.87 -3.47 -10.33
N THR A 121 17.47 -4.62 -9.78
CA THR A 121 18.36 -5.49 -9.00
C THR A 121 19.50 -6.05 -9.84
N VAL A 122 19.23 -6.57 -11.04
CA VAL A 122 20.28 -7.08 -11.95
C VAL A 122 21.25 -5.97 -12.33
N VAL A 123 20.73 -4.79 -12.70
CA VAL A 123 21.53 -3.61 -13.03
C VAL A 123 22.39 -3.18 -11.84
N ALA A 124 21.83 -3.19 -10.63
CA ALA A 124 22.55 -2.82 -9.41
C ALA A 124 23.69 -3.80 -9.08
N VAL A 125 23.44 -5.11 -9.18
CA VAL A 125 24.47 -6.14 -8.92
C VAL A 125 25.62 -6.02 -9.91
N ILE A 126 25.33 -5.97 -11.21
CA ILE A 126 26.37 -5.86 -12.25
C ILE A 126 27.08 -4.51 -12.15
N GLY A 127 26.34 -3.43 -11.93
CA GLY A 127 26.86 -2.07 -11.85
C GLY A 127 27.75 -1.79 -10.64
N ILE A 128 27.50 -2.41 -9.48
CA ILE A 128 28.32 -2.23 -8.28
C ILE A 128 29.51 -3.21 -8.22
N MET A 129 29.47 -4.30 -8.98
CA MET A 129 30.52 -5.33 -8.95
C MET A 129 31.95 -4.78 -9.09
N PRO A 130 32.24 -3.87 -10.05
CA PRO A 130 33.58 -3.29 -10.18
C PRO A 130 33.99 -2.51 -8.93
N TYR A 131 33.04 -1.84 -8.28
CA TYR A 131 33.29 -1.07 -7.07
C TYR A 131 33.64 -1.94 -5.86
N ILE A 132 33.00 -3.10 -5.69
CA ILE A 132 33.34 -4.06 -4.62
C ILE A 132 34.70 -4.69 -4.91
N ALA A 133 34.95 -5.11 -6.16
CA ALA A 133 36.21 -5.68 -6.60
C ALA A 133 37.39 -4.72 -6.32
N LEU A 134 37.20 -3.43 -6.57
CA LEU A 134 38.13 -2.35 -6.23
C LEU A 134 38.48 -2.31 -4.74
N GLN A 135 37.52 -2.52 -3.84
CA GLN A 135 37.81 -2.53 -2.40
C GLN A 135 38.64 -3.74 -1.99
N LEU A 136 38.34 -4.91 -2.57
CA LEU A 136 39.11 -6.14 -2.34
C LEU A 136 40.56 -5.96 -2.82
N LYS A 137 40.76 -5.35 -4.00
CA LYS A 137 42.08 -4.97 -4.52
C LYS A 137 42.81 -4.07 -3.53
N ALA A 138 42.17 -2.99 -3.07
CA ALA A 138 42.80 -2.04 -2.15
C ALA A 138 43.27 -2.70 -0.82
N ILE A 139 42.44 -3.58 -0.23
CA ILE A 139 42.82 -4.31 0.99
C ILE A 139 44.00 -5.25 0.71
N SER A 140 43.93 -6.04 -0.37
CA SER A 140 44.98 -6.99 -0.74
C SER A 140 46.31 -6.28 -0.98
N THR A 141 46.31 -5.22 -1.81
CA THR A 141 47.51 -4.44 -2.12
C THR A 141 48.10 -3.80 -0.86
N SER A 142 47.28 -3.23 0.01
CA SER A 142 47.76 -2.63 1.27
C SER A 142 48.40 -3.68 2.20
N PHE A 143 47.81 -4.87 2.27
CA PHE A 143 48.36 -5.99 3.05
C PHE A 143 49.68 -6.51 2.48
N ASP A 144 49.80 -6.60 1.16
CA ASP A 144 51.02 -7.04 0.49
C ASP A 144 52.20 -6.06 0.66
N ILE A 145 51.91 -4.76 0.67
CA ILE A 145 52.91 -3.71 0.93
C ILE A 145 53.45 -3.81 2.36
N LEU A 146 52.56 -3.99 3.35
CA LEU A 146 52.95 -4.25 4.75
C LEU A 146 53.72 -5.56 4.90
N GLY A 147 53.39 -6.52 4.03
CA GLY A 147 54.13 -7.76 3.76
C GLY A 147 55.64 -7.59 3.73
N SER A 148 56.07 -6.52 3.07
CA SER A 148 57.45 -6.24 2.72
C SER A 148 58.13 -5.21 3.64
N TYR A 149 57.42 -4.69 4.66
CA TYR A 149 57.98 -3.66 5.57
C TYR A 149 59.30 -4.13 6.20
N PRO A 150 60.37 -3.30 6.21
CA PRO A 150 60.40 -1.86 5.87
C PRO A 150 60.70 -1.55 4.39
N VAL A 151 60.88 -2.55 3.53
CA VAL A 151 61.20 -2.35 2.12
C VAL A 151 59.95 -1.98 1.33
N ILE A 152 60.02 -0.91 0.55
CA ILE A 152 58.95 -0.52 -0.39
C ILE A 152 59.12 -1.35 -1.66
N SER A 153 58.45 -2.50 -1.72
CA SER A 153 58.50 -3.39 -2.89
C SER A 153 57.64 -2.84 -4.04
N THR A 154 58.27 -2.68 -5.21
CA THR A 154 57.73 -2.15 -6.48
C THR A 154 56.92 -3.14 -7.29
N TYR A 155 57.27 -4.42 -7.18
CA TYR A 155 56.69 -5.51 -7.97
C TYR A 155 56.15 -6.58 -7.03
N LEU A 156 54.84 -6.77 -7.04
CA LEU A 156 54.21 -7.97 -6.49
C LEU A 156 53.95 -8.92 -7.67
N PRO A 157 54.67 -10.05 -7.77
CA PRO A 157 54.38 -11.06 -8.78
C PRO A 157 53.01 -11.67 -8.49
N HIS A 158 52.05 -11.51 -9.40
CA HIS A 158 50.79 -12.26 -9.38
C HIS A 158 50.98 -13.62 -10.06
N THR A 159 51.42 -14.63 -9.30
CA THR A 159 51.30 -16.06 -9.67
C THR A 159 51.29 -16.89 -8.38
N THR A 160 50.57 -17.98 -8.15
CA THR A 160 49.68 -18.89 -8.89
C THR A 160 48.87 -19.70 -7.83
N SER A 161 47.75 -20.32 -8.23
CA SER A 161 46.76 -21.04 -7.39
C SER A 161 45.85 -20.15 -6.52
N VAL A 162 44.53 -20.37 -6.62
CA VAL A 162 43.49 -19.72 -5.80
C VAL A 162 43.77 -19.89 -4.29
N LEU A 163 44.40 -21.00 -3.90
CA LEU A 163 44.72 -21.32 -2.51
C LEU A 163 45.88 -20.49 -1.93
N ASN A 164 46.75 -19.92 -2.76
CA ASN A 164 47.84 -19.05 -2.29
C ASN A 164 47.51 -17.56 -2.42
N ASP A 165 46.30 -17.24 -2.86
CA ASP A 165 45.87 -15.88 -3.06
C ASP A 165 45.35 -15.25 -1.76
N LYS A 166 46.08 -14.28 -1.22
CA LYS A 166 45.69 -13.57 0.01
C LYS A 166 44.36 -12.82 -0.17
N ALA A 167 44.05 -12.34 -1.38
CA ALA A 167 42.78 -11.67 -1.67
C ALA A 167 41.57 -12.62 -1.50
N PHE A 168 41.76 -13.91 -1.75
CA PHE A 168 40.72 -14.93 -1.54
C PHE A 168 40.38 -15.06 -0.04
N TYR A 169 41.40 -15.15 0.82
CA TYR A 169 41.22 -15.22 2.28
C TYR A 169 40.58 -13.95 2.85
N VAL A 170 40.98 -12.77 2.36
CA VAL A 170 40.33 -11.50 2.72
C VAL A 170 38.85 -11.51 2.33
N THR A 171 38.53 -12.02 1.14
CA THR A 171 37.14 -12.13 0.67
C THR A 171 36.31 -13.05 1.56
N ILE A 172 36.85 -14.21 1.94
CA ILE A 172 36.18 -15.15 2.88
C ILE A 172 35.97 -14.50 4.25
N LEU A 173 37.00 -13.83 4.78
CA LEU A 173 36.92 -13.16 6.09
C LEU A 173 35.83 -12.09 6.08
N LEU A 174 35.81 -11.23 5.05
CA LEU A 174 34.78 -10.21 4.88
C LEU A 174 33.40 -10.82 4.66
N ALA A 175 33.29 -11.95 3.94
CA ALA A 175 32.03 -12.65 3.76
C ALA A 175 31.50 -13.19 5.09
N LEU A 176 32.34 -13.83 5.89
CA LEU A 176 31.97 -14.35 7.21
C LEU A 176 31.53 -13.21 8.14
N PHE A 177 32.28 -12.11 8.19
CA PHE A 177 31.88 -10.93 8.95
C PHE A 177 30.56 -10.33 8.43
N THR A 178 30.41 -10.16 7.11
CA THR A 178 29.18 -9.64 6.51
C THR A 178 27.98 -10.52 6.85
N ILE A 179 28.12 -11.85 6.78
CA ILE A 179 27.06 -12.81 7.17
C ILE A 179 26.69 -12.66 8.64
N LEU A 180 27.67 -12.46 9.53
CA LEU A 180 27.45 -12.23 10.95
C LEU A 180 26.66 -10.94 11.22
N PHE A 181 26.85 -9.89 10.41
CA PHE A 181 26.05 -8.66 10.47
C PHE A 181 24.66 -8.84 9.86
N ALA A 182 24.58 -9.38 8.64
CA ALA A 182 23.38 -9.44 7.81
C ALA A 182 22.32 -10.45 8.30
N THR A 183 22.73 -11.56 8.93
CA THR A 183 21.80 -12.66 9.25
C THR A 183 21.29 -12.67 10.69
N ARG A 184 21.58 -11.60 11.44
CA ARG A 184 21.10 -11.40 12.81
C ARG A 184 19.63 -11.02 12.89
N ARG A 185 19.05 -10.44 11.83
CA ARG A 185 17.63 -10.09 11.73
C ARG A 185 17.08 -10.55 10.37
N LEU A 186 15.90 -11.16 10.38
CA LEU A 186 15.22 -11.66 9.16
C LEU A 186 14.52 -10.55 8.39
N ASP A 187 14.04 -9.54 9.09
CA ASP A 187 13.22 -8.50 8.50
C ASP A 187 14.14 -7.44 7.88
N ALA A 188 14.02 -7.23 6.56
CA ALA A 188 14.79 -6.17 5.90
C ALA A 188 14.19 -4.78 6.14
N SER A 189 12.98 -4.70 6.72
CA SER A 189 12.38 -3.45 7.18
C SER A 189 12.80 -3.02 8.59
N GLU A 190 13.51 -3.88 9.34
CA GLU A 190 14.11 -3.47 10.62
C GLU A 190 15.42 -2.72 10.38
N HIS A 191 15.50 -1.51 10.92
CA HIS A 191 16.71 -0.70 10.94
C HIS A 191 17.86 -1.45 11.62
N HIS A 192 18.99 -1.57 10.92
CA HIS A 192 20.23 -2.14 11.42
C HIS A 192 20.98 -1.11 12.26
N GLU A 193 20.41 -0.69 13.40
CA GLU A 193 21.03 0.33 14.25
C GLU A 193 22.48 -0.04 14.65
N GLY A 194 22.73 -1.32 14.96
CA GLY A 194 24.08 -1.80 15.27
C GLY A 194 25.08 -1.58 14.12
N LEU A 195 24.65 -1.83 12.88
CA LEU A 195 25.46 -1.60 11.68
C LEU A 195 25.73 -0.09 11.50
N MET A 196 24.72 0.75 11.69
CA MET A 196 24.84 2.20 11.52
C MET A 196 25.84 2.82 12.52
N VAL A 197 25.81 2.38 13.78
CA VAL A 197 26.77 2.82 14.79
C VAL A 197 28.19 2.35 14.46
N ALA A 198 28.35 1.11 13.95
CA ALA A 198 29.66 0.61 13.53
C ALA A 198 30.23 1.44 12.37
N ILE A 199 29.43 1.77 11.35
CA ILE A 199 29.86 2.60 10.22
C ILE A 199 30.23 4.02 10.67
N ALA A 200 29.47 4.61 11.60
CA ALA A 200 29.80 5.91 12.15
C ALA A 200 31.16 5.90 12.88
N PHE A 201 31.42 4.85 13.67
CA PHE A 201 32.71 4.65 14.32
C PHE A 201 33.85 4.44 13.31
N GLU A 202 33.65 3.59 12.31
CA GLU A 202 34.60 3.41 11.20
C GLU A 202 34.95 4.75 10.54
N SER A 203 33.95 5.60 10.30
CA SER A 203 34.15 6.89 9.64
C SER A 203 35.00 7.85 10.46
N LEU A 204 34.94 7.79 11.80
CA LEU A 204 35.85 8.52 12.68
C LEU A 204 37.27 7.97 12.62
N VAL A 205 37.44 6.64 12.57
CA VAL A 205 38.76 5.99 12.45
C VAL A 205 39.43 6.39 11.14
N LYS A 206 38.69 6.38 10.02
CA LYS A 206 39.19 6.85 8.70
C LYS A 206 39.67 8.29 8.77
N LEU A 207 38.83 9.18 9.30
CA LEU A 207 39.12 10.60 9.39
C LEU A 207 40.36 10.86 10.25
N PHE A 208 40.44 10.22 11.41
CA PHE A 208 41.58 10.33 12.32
C PHE A 208 42.88 9.83 11.67
N ALA A 209 42.86 8.63 11.06
CA ALA A 209 44.03 8.07 10.40
C ALA A 209 44.52 8.95 9.24
N PHE A 210 43.59 9.49 8.43
CA PHE A 210 43.92 10.33 7.29
C PHE A 210 44.46 11.71 7.70
N ILE A 211 43.87 12.34 8.72
CA ILE A 211 44.40 13.59 9.28
C ILE A 211 45.77 13.37 9.91
N ALA A 212 45.97 12.27 10.66
CA ALA A 212 47.25 11.97 11.29
C ALA A 212 48.38 11.86 10.27
N VAL A 213 48.16 11.15 9.16
CA VAL A 213 49.17 11.07 8.09
C VAL A 213 49.32 12.39 7.33
N GLY A 214 48.22 13.13 7.11
CA GLY A 214 48.27 14.45 6.48
C GLY A 214 49.09 15.46 7.26
N VAL A 215 48.88 15.54 8.58
CA VAL A 215 49.66 16.38 9.49
C VAL A 215 51.11 15.92 9.55
N PHE A 216 51.36 14.61 9.64
CA PHE A 216 52.72 14.05 9.64
C PHE A 216 53.48 14.43 8.37
N VAL A 217 52.88 14.20 7.20
CA VAL A 217 53.50 14.55 5.92
C VAL A 217 53.72 16.06 5.84
N THR A 218 52.71 16.87 6.14
CA THR A 218 52.77 18.33 5.92
C THR A 218 53.71 19.07 6.87
N TYR A 219 53.86 18.62 8.12
CA TYR A 219 54.62 19.35 9.15
C TYR A 219 55.85 18.62 9.70
N PHE A 220 55.96 17.30 9.53
CA PHE A 220 57.10 16.53 10.02
C PHE A 220 58.00 16.01 8.90
N MET A 221 57.43 15.66 7.73
CA MET A 221 58.23 15.34 6.53
C MET A 221 58.57 16.59 5.72
N PHE A 222 57.65 17.56 5.70
CA PHE A 222 57.79 18.86 5.08
C PHE A 222 57.62 19.94 6.17
N ASP A 223 58.31 21.07 6.05
CA ASP A 223 58.24 22.16 7.04
C ASP A 223 57.02 23.06 6.80
N GLY A 224 55.83 22.47 6.63
CA GLY A 224 54.57 23.16 6.37
C GLY A 224 54.13 23.19 4.91
N PHE A 225 52.95 23.80 4.67
CA PHE A 225 52.35 23.91 3.34
C PHE A 225 53.18 24.73 2.35
N GLU A 226 53.87 25.76 2.85
CA GLU A 226 54.74 26.63 2.03
C GLU A 226 55.87 25.81 1.40
N SER A 227 56.55 24.97 2.20
CA SER A 227 57.61 24.07 1.72
C SER A 227 57.14 23.11 0.62
N ILE A 228 55.90 22.61 0.71
CA ILE A 228 55.32 21.74 -0.34
C ILE A 228 55.05 22.56 -1.61
N TYR A 229 54.47 23.75 -1.46
CA TYR A 229 54.14 24.62 -2.60
C TYR A 229 55.39 25.12 -3.34
N ASP A 230 56.45 25.44 -2.61
CA ASP A 230 57.74 25.83 -3.19
C ASP A 230 58.31 24.73 -4.09
N ARG A 231 58.16 23.45 -3.69
CA ARG A 231 58.58 22.32 -4.52
C ARG A 231 57.71 22.12 -5.76
N VAL A 232 56.41 22.45 -5.69
CA VAL A 232 55.54 22.48 -6.88
C VAL A 232 55.98 23.60 -7.82
N ALA A 233 56.25 24.80 -7.29
CA ALA A 233 56.67 25.95 -8.10
C ALA A 233 58.05 25.73 -8.74
N ALA A 234 58.92 24.95 -8.11
CA ALA A 234 60.23 24.59 -8.63
C ALA A 234 60.19 23.59 -9.81
N ASP A 235 59.08 22.86 -9.99
CA ASP A 235 58.91 21.86 -11.04
C ASP A 235 57.78 22.28 -11.99
N ALA A 236 58.15 22.68 -13.21
CA ALA A 236 57.19 23.18 -14.21
C ALA A 236 56.15 22.14 -14.63
N GLU A 237 56.48 20.84 -14.66
CA GLU A 237 55.52 19.77 -14.99
C GLU A 237 54.53 19.56 -13.84
N LEU A 238 55.02 19.59 -12.60
CA LEU A 238 54.19 19.46 -11.40
C LEU A 238 53.27 20.68 -11.22
N ALA A 239 53.77 21.90 -11.47
CA ALA A 239 52.96 23.11 -11.48
C ALA A 239 51.85 23.06 -12.55
N LEU A 240 52.16 22.58 -13.76
CA LEU A 240 51.18 22.41 -14.82
C LEU A 240 50.11 21.36 -14.46
N LEU A 241 50.51 20.21 -13.90
CA LEU A 241 49.60 19.17 -13.45
C LEU A 241 48.63 19.68 -12.38
N ILE A 242 49.14 20.38 -11.37
CA ILE A 242 48.33 20.90 -10.26
C ILE A 242 47.44 22.08 -10.69
N SER A 243 47.81 22.83 -11.73
CA SER A 243 46.98 23.93 -12.27
C SER A 243 45.61 23.47 -12.75
N GLY A 244 45.48 22.19 -13.15
CA GLY A 244 44.20 21.59 -13.56
C GLY A 244 43.64 22.12 -14.88
N GLN A 245 44.43 22.84 -15.68
CA GLN A 245 43.97 23.52 -16.89
C GLN A 245 43.28 22.55 -17.89
N ALA A 246 43.84 21.35 -18.07
CA ALA A 246 43.28 20.31 -18.93
C ALA A 246 41.90 19.76 -18.50
N LEU A 247 41.49 19.97 -17.24
CA LEU A 247 40.20 19.45 -16.73
C LEU A 247 39.01 20.32 -17.11
N PHE A 248 39.25 21.62 -17.35
CA PHE A 248 38.21 22.61 -17.64
C PHE A 248 37.89 22.71 -19.13
N ASP A 249 38.85 22.42 -20.01
CA ASP A 249 38.69 22.60 -21.47
C ASP A 249 37.70 21.62 -22.11
N ASN A 250 37.56 20.40 -21.57
CA ASN A 250 36.76 19.33 -22.16
C ASN A 250 35.43 19.04 -21.45
N GLY A 251 35.01 19.89 -20.49
CA GLY A 251 33.78 19.70 -19.71
C GLY A 251 33.80 18.51 -18.73
N SER A 252 34.93 17.80 -18.62
CA SER A 252 35.15 16.63 -17.75
C SER A 252 34.79 16.92 -16.30
N TRP A 253 35.19 18.08 -15.80
CA TRP A 253 34.85 18.57 -14.46
C TRP A 253 33.34 18.56 -14.19
N THR A 254 32.55 19.12 -15.10
CA THR A 254 31.09 19.24 -14.96
C THR A 254 30.42 17.87 -14.99
N PHE A 255 30.81 17.00 -15.93
CA PHE A 255 30.25 15.66 -16.03
C PHE A 255 30.55 14.81 -14.79
N LEU A 256 31.79 14.86 -14.27
CA LEU A 256 32.17 14.14 -13.06
C LEU A 256 31.41 14.64 -11.83
N MET A 257 31.20 15.95 -11.72
CA MET A 257 30.43 16.55 -10.62
C MET A 257 28.97 16.11 -10.66
N ILE A 258 28.33 16.15 -11.83
CA ILE A 258 26.95 15.67 -12.01
C ILE A 258 26.88 14.17 -11.70
N LEU A 259 27.80 13.38 -12.24
CA LEU A 259 27.87 11.95 -12.01
C LEU A 259 27.94 11.61 -10.51
N ALA A 260 28.82 12.29 -9.77
CA ALA A 260 28.96 12.09 -8.34
C ALA A 260 27.72 12.55 -7.54
N ALA A 261 27.10 13.66 -7.96
CA ALA A 261 25.84 14.15 -7.38
C ALA A 261 24.66 13.18 -7.63
N LEU A 262 24.63 12.46 -8.75
CA LEU A 262 23.63 11.42 -8.99
C LEU A 262 23.94 10.14 -8.20
N ALA A 263 25.22 9.74 -8.15
CA ALA A 263 25.66 8.51 -7.52
C ALA A 263 25.35 8.47 -6.01
N ILE A 264 25.44 9.60 -5.30
CA ILE A 264 25.26 9.64 -3.83
C ILE A 264 23.87 9.16 -3.38
N PHE A 265 22.81 9.30 -4.19
CA PHE A 265 21.50 8.76 -3.84
C PHE A 265 21.07 7.58 -4.72
N CYS A 266 21.71 7.37 -5.87
CA CYS A 266 21.38 6.24 -6.76
C CYS A 266 22.14 4.96 -6.41
N LEU A 267 23.26 5.04 -5.70
CA LEU A 267 23.99 3.83 -5.29
C LEU A 267 23.17 3.06 -4.24
N PRO A 268 22.85 1.77 -4.46
CA PRO A 268 22.07 0.97 -3.51
C PRO A 268 22.54 1.04 -2.06
N ARG A 269 23.87 1.00 -1.82
CA ARG A 269 24.43 1.14 -0.47
C ARG A 269 24.15 2.51 0.17
N GLN A 270 24.21 3.58 -0.63
CA GLN A 270 23.97 4.94 -0.14
C GLN A 270 22.48 5.18 0.05
N PHE A 271 21.65 4.66 -0.85
CA PHE A 271 20.20 4.68 -0.69
C PHE A 271 19.79 3.92 0.58
N GLN A 272 20.38 2.75 0.84
CA GLN A 272 20.18 2.00 2.08
C GLN A 272 20.46 2.88 3.31
N VAL A 273 21.66 3.46 3.39
CA VAL A 273 22.10 4.27 4.55
C VAL A 273 21.33 5.58 4.69
N THR A 274 21.03 6.26 3.60
CA THR A 274 20.40 7.59 3.61
C THR A 274 18.88 7.53 3.80
N VAL A 275 18.24 6.51 3.23
CA VAL A 275 16.77 6.41 3.11
C VAL A 275 16.21 5.28 3.94
N VAL A 276 16.68 4.04 3.74
CA VAL A 276 16.09 2.85 4.38
C VAL A 276 16.43 2.78 5.86
N GLU A 277 17.68 3.05 6.23
CA GLU A 277 18.19 2.98 7.61
C GLU A 277 17.96 4.27 8.41
N ASN A 278 17.27 5.25 7.82
CA ASN A 278 16.97 6.50 8.50
C ASN A 278 15.78 6.33 9.43
N THR A 279 16.00 6.58 10.73
CA THR A 279 14.98 6.41 11.78
C THR A 279 14.11 7.66 11.98
N ASP A 280 14.62 8.84 11.64
CA ASP A 280 13.91 10.11 11.85
C ASP A 280 14.30 11.14 10.78
N ARG A 281 13.29 11.76 10.17
CA ARG A 281 13.45 12.81 9.17
C ARG A 281 14.29 13.99 9.67
N SER A 282 14.24 14.29 10.96
CA SER A 282 15.03 15.37 11.57
C SER A 282 16.55 15.16 11.44
N HIS A 283 16.99 13.91 11.23
CA HIS A 283 18.42 13.59 11.05
C HIS A 283 18.99 14.17 9.76
N LEU A 284 18.17 14.27 8.71
CA LEU A 284 18.60 14.83 7.43
C LEU A 284 19.05 16.29 7.58
N ASP A 285 18.36 17.07 8.41
CA ASP A 285 18.66 18.49 8.57
C ASP A 285 20.07 18.74 9.14
N LYS A 286 20.54 17.85 10.03
CA LYS A 286 21.94 17.90 10.50
C LYS A 286 22.91 17.33 9.47
N ALA A 287 22.54 16.24 8.80
CA ALA A 287 23.36 15.62 7.78
C ALA A 287 23.69 16.56 6.61
N MET A 288 22.76 17.46 6.25
CA MET A 288 22.95 18.50 5.22
C MET A 288 24.20 19.37 5.43
N TRP A 289 24.64 19.57 6.67
CA TRP A 289 25.85 20.35 6.96
C TRP A 289 27.02 19.48 7.41
N LEU A 290 26.77 18.47 8.25
CA LEU A 290 27.83 17.66 8.83
C LEU A 290 28.50 16.75 7.78
N PHE A 291 27.74 16.26 6.79
CA PHE A 291 28.32 15.42 5.74
C PHE A 291 29.21 16.21 4.78
N PRO A 292 28.80 17.38 4.23
CA PRO A 292 29.72 18.26 3.51
C PRO A 292 30.96 18.68 4.32
N LEU A 293 30.80 18.97 5.61
CA LEU A 293 31.93 19.27 6.49
C LEU A 293 32.90 18.08 6.58
N TYR A 294 32.39 16.86 6.73
CA TYR A 294 33.21 15.65 6.71
C TYR A 294 33.99 15.52 5.38
N LEU A 295 33.31 15.71 4.24
CA LEU A 295 33.95 15.67 2.93
C LEU A 295 35.05 16.73 2.78
N LEU A 296 34.84 17.94 3.30
CA LEU A 296 35.85 18.99 3.30
C LEU A 296 37.08 18.57 4.12
N VAL A 297 36.87 18.11 5.35
CA VAL A 297 37.96 17.78 6.28
C VAL A 297 38.80 16.61 5.78
N ILE A 298 38.16 15.53 5.29
CA ILE A 298 38.91 14.37 4.80
C ILE A 298 39.72 14.68 3.53
N ASN A 299 39.26 15.61 2.69
CA ASN A 299 39.95 15.98 1.46
C ASN A 299 41.04 17.04 1.66
N PHE A 300 41.08 17.71 2.81
CA PHE A 300 42.00 18.81 3.08
C PHE A 300 43.48 18.43 2.87
N PHE A 301 43.87 17.22 3.29
CA PHE A 301 45.25 16.75 3.17
C PHE A 301 45.54 15.88 1.93
N VAL A 302 44.55 15.63 1.06
CA VAL A 302 44.75 14.76 -0.13
C VAL A 302 45.83 15.33 -1.05
N LEU A 303 45.75 16.62 -1.37
CA LEU A 303 46.69 17.29 -2.27
C LEU A 303 48.13 17.34 -1.68
N PRO A 304 48.36 17.76 -0.42
CA PRO A 304 49.68 17.69 0.21
C PRO A 304 50.29 16.30 0.20
N ILE A 305 49.51 15.26 0.52
CA ILE A 305 50.01 13.88 0.57
C ILE A 305 50.43 13.40 -0.84
N ALA A 306 49.65 13.74 -1.87
CA ALA A 306 49.98 13.34 -3.24
C ALA A 306 51.25 14.00 -3.76
N ILE A 307 51.38 15.33 -3.55
CA ILE A 307 52.57 16.09 -3.94
C ILE A 307 53.80 15.54 -3.21
N ALA A 308 53.69 15.30 -1.90
CA ALA A 308 54.75 14.69 -1.12
C ALA A 308 55.20 13.34 -1.71
N GLY A 309 54.26 12.50 -2.15
CA GLY A 309 54.56 11.24 -2.82
C GLY A 309 55.33 11.42 -4.13
N LEU A 310 54.86 12.32 -5.00
CA LEU A 310 55.52 12.63 -6.28
C LEU A 310 56.94 13.18 -6.11
N VAL A 311 57.16 13.98 -5.08
CA VAL A 311 58.47 14.58 -4.79
C VAL A 311 59.42 13.59 -4.10
N THR A 312 58.89 12.68 -3.27
CA THR A 312 59.72 11.76 -2.48
C THR A 312 60.14 10.53 -3.27
N PHE A 313 59.25 10.00 -4.13
CA PHE A 313 59.51 8.80 -4.88
C PHE A 313 59.85 9.13 -6.34
N PRO A 314 60.87 8.48 -6.93
CA PRO A 314 61.14 8.62 -8.36
C PRO A 314 59.92 8.24 -9.21
N LEU A 315 59.75 8.88 -10.37
CA LEU A 315 58.66 8.62 -11.31
C LEU A 315 58.54 7.11 -11.62
N GLY A 316 57.35 6.55 -11.38
CA GLY A 316 57.05 5.13 -11.61
C GLY A 316 57.61 4.15 -10.57
N ALA A 317 58.37 4.61 -9.57
CA ALA A 317 58.95 3.76 -8.54
C ALA A 317 57.95 3.30 -7.47
N VAL A 318 56.82 3.98 -7.29
CA VAL A 318 55.77 3.54 -6.37
C VAL A 318 54.44 3.84 -7.02
N ASN A 319 53.48 2.92 -6.92
CA ASN A 319 52.13 3.17 -7.41
C ASN A 319 51.53 4.37 -6.63
N PRO A 320 51.09 5.45 -7.30
CA PRO A 320 50.56 6.63 -6.63
C PRO A 320 49.38 6.39 -5.69
N ASP A 321 48.59 5.34 -5.94
CA ASP A 321 47.46 4.95 -5.07
C ASP A 321 47.94 4.56 -3.66
N THR A 322 49.22 4.21 -3.48
CA THR A 322 49.75 3.68 -2.22
C THR A 322 50.56 4.72 -1.43
N PHE A 323 50.70 5.96 -1.93
CA PHE A 323 51.50 7.02 -1.29
C PHE A 323 51.13 7.28 0.17
N VAL A 324 49.83 7.23 0.49
CA VAL A 324 49.33 7.40 1.87
C VAL A 324 49.97 6.39 2.83
N LEU A 325 50.25 5.17 2.35
CA LEU A 325 50.92 4.12 3.12
C LEU A 325 52.45 4.16 2.94
N ALA A 326 52.94 4.44 1.73
CA ALA A 326 54.36 4.41 1.40
C ALA A 326 55.17 5.55 2.06
N LEU A 327 54.60 6.75 2.21
CA LEU A 327 55.27 7.89 2.84
C LEU A 327 55.67 7.62 4.31
N PRO A 328 54.76 7.21 5.22
CA PRO A 328 55.14 6.88 6.59
C PRO A 328 56.05 5.64 6.67
N MET A 329 55.96 4.71 5.71
CA MET A 329 56.92 3.60 5.61
C MET A 329 58.32 4.09 5.25
N SER A 330 58.44 5.03 4.31
CA SER A 330 59.74 5.60 3.91
C SER A 330 60.39 6.37 5.06
N ALA A 331 59.58 7.03 5.88
CA ALA A 331 60.00 7.70 7.11
C ALA A 331 60.20 6.75 8.31
N GLN A 332 60.10 5.42 8.09
CA GLN A 332 60.24 4.37 9.10
C GLN A 332 59.36 4.57 10.34
N GLN A 333 58.10 5.01 10.16
CA GLN A 333 57.12 5.20 11.22
C GLN A 333 56.14 4.01 11.29
N PRO A 334 56.43 2.94 12.06
CA PRO A 334 55.63 1.71 12.05
C PRO A 334 54.23 1.91 12.65
N ALA A 335 54.10 2.73 13.70
CA ALA A 335 52.82 2.98 14.35
C ALA A 335 51.86 3.76 13.45
N LEU A 336 52.36 4.80 12.76
CA LEU A 336 51.58 5.58 11.81
C LEU A 336 51.23 4.74 10.58
N THR A 337 52.16 3.94 10.06
CA THR A 337 51.91 3.01 8.95
C THR A 337 50.78 2.04 9.29
N LEU A 338 50.80 1.45 10.49
CA LEU A 338 49.73 0.55 10.94
C LEU A 338 48.39 1.28 11.12
N LEU A 339 48.40 2.51 11.66
CA LEU A 339 47.20 3.34 11.80
C LEU A 339 46.57 3.66 10.43
N VAL A 340 47.38 4.05 9.46
CA VAL A 340 46.95 4.33 8.09
C VAL A 340 46.39 3.09 7.43
N TYR A 341 47.02 1.93 7.61
CA TYR A 341 46.49 0.66 7.14
C TYR A 341 45.12 0.35 7.75
N ILE A 342 44.92 0.54 9.06
CA ILE A 342 43.61 0.37 9.70
C ILE A 342 42.59 1.36 9.10
N GLY A 343 43.00 2.60 8.82
CA GLY A 343 42.17 3.59 8.14
C GLY A 343 41.71 3.12 6.75
N GLY A 344 42.61 2.58 5.93
CA GLY A 344 42.28 2.02 4.62
C GLY A 344 41.45 0.75 4.69
N LEU A 345 41.76 -0.16 5.62
CA LEU A 345 40.95 -1.36 5.89
C LEU A 345 39.52 -0.97 6.28
N SER A 346 39.37 0.00 7.18
CA SER A 346 38.09 0.56 7.60
C SER A 346 37.31 1.16 6.41
N ALA A 347 38.01 1.92 5.55
CA ALA A 347 37.41 2.54 4.39
C ALA A 347 36.88 1.51 3.38
N ALA A 348 37.56 0.38 3.25
CA ALA A 348 37.16 -0.72 2.38
C ALA A 348 36.08 -1.63 3.01
N SER A 349 36.24 -2.05 4.27
CA SER A 349 35.37 -3.03 4.94
C SER A 349 33.94 -2.54 5.05
N GLY A 350 33.72 -1.30 5.52
CA GLY A 350 32.38 -0.73 5.66
C GLY A 350 31.62 -0.68 4.34
N MET A 351 32.31 -0.30 3.26
CA MET A 351 31.72 -0.28 1.92
C MET A 351 31.27 -1.68 1.50
N VAL A 352 32.15 -2.67 1.62
CA VAL A 352 31.89 -4.05 1.22
C VAL A 352 30.72 -4.64 2.01
N ILE A 353 30.71 -4.45 3.34
CA ILE A 353 29.65 -4.97 4.23
C ILE A 353 28.30 -4.38 3.84
N VAL A 354 28.18 -3.05 3.75
CA VAL A 354 26.89 -2.38 3.46
C VAL A 354 26.42 -2.69 2.04
N ALA A 355 27.33 -2.69 1.06
CA ALA A 355 26.96 -3.02 -0.32
C ALA A 355 26.48 -4.47 -0.45
N ALA A 356 27.17 -5.42 0.20
CA ALA A 356 26.77 -6.83 0.18
C ALA A 356 25.44 -7.05 0.91
N VAL A 357 25.20 -6.37 2.04
CA VAL A 357 23.90 -6.39 2.74
C VAL A 357 22.80 -5.88 1.82
N ALA A 358 22.94 -4.67 1.27
CA ALA A 358 21.93 -4.06 0.40
C ALA A 358 21.63 -4.92 -0.84
N LEU A 359 22.66 -5.41 -1.54
CA LEU A 359 22.51 -6.28 -2.70
C LEU A 359 21.89 -7.64 -2.33
N SER A 360 22.27 -8.23 -1.20
CA SER A 360 21.69 -9.51 -0.78
C SER A 360 20.20 -9.42 -0.46
N THR A 361 19.76 -8.30 0.12
CA THR A 361 18.34 -8.00 0.35
C THR A 361 17.59 -7.87 -0.96
N MET A 362 18.12 -7.10 -1.92
CA MET A 362 17.52 -6.94 -3.25
C MET A 362 17.45 -8.26 -4.01
N ILE A 363 18.54 -9.03 -4.05
CA ILE A 363 18.60 -10.34 -4.72
C ILE A 363 17.57 -11.31 -4.10
N CYS A 364 17.46 -11.33 -2.78
CA CYS A 364 16.51 -12.20 -2.10
C CYS A 364 15.06 -11.80 -2.44
N ASN A 365 14.72 -10.54 -2.26
CA ASN A 365 13.33 -10.06 -2.31
C ASN A 365 12.82 -9.88 -3.74
N ASP A 366 13.67 -9.40 -4.66
CA ASP A 366 13.25 -8.98 -6.01
C ASP A 366 13.59 -10.01 -7.09
N LEU A 367 14.47 -10.97 -6.81
CA LEU A 367 14.92 -11.99 -7.78
C LEU A 367 14.65 -13.43 -7.33
N ILE A 368 15.24 -13.87 -6.22
CA ILE A 368 15.24 -15.28 -5.80
C ILE A 368 13.85 -15.71 -5.32
N VAL A 369 13.26 -15.03 -4.35
CA VAL A 369 11.96 -15.47 -3.80
C VAL A 369 10.87 -15.49 -4.88
N PRO A 370 10.72 -14.44 -5.72
CA PRO A 370 9.73 -14.50 -6.79
C PRO A 370 9.99 -15.62 -7.82
N LEU A 371 11.26 -15.93 -8.11
CA LEU A 371 11.62 -17.04 -9.00
C LEU A 371 11.24 -18.38 -8.40
N LEU A 372 11.53 -18.61 -7.12
CA LEU A 372 11.18 -19.85 -6.42
C LEU A 372 9.66 -20.04 -6.33
N ILE A 373 8.89 -18.96 -6.17
CA ILE A 373 7.42 -19.00 -6.22
C ILE A 373 6.95 -19.41 -7.63
N ARG A 374 7.52 -18.84 -8.71
CA ARG A 374 7.15 -19.20 -10.10
C ARG A 374 7.51 -20.63 -10.48
N LEU A 375 8.62 -21.16 -9.98
CA LEU A 375 9.07 -22.53 -10.24
C LEU A 375 8.28 -23.58 -9.44
N GLY A 376 7.36 -23.17 -8.56
CA GLY A 376 6.61 -24.08 -7.69
C GLY A 376 7.50 -24.79 -6.66
N LEU A 377 8.76 -24.39 -6.51
CA LEU A 377 9.71 -24.96 -5.54
C LEU A 377 9.42 -24.49 -4.10
N PHE A 378 8.60 -23.44 -3.96
CA PHE A 378 7.97 -23.05 -2.70
C PHE A 378 6.69 -23.88 -2.45
N HIS A 379 6.84 -25.12 -1.95
CA HIS A 379 5.72 -25.94 -1.49
C HIS A 379 5.44 -25.73 0.01
N PHE A 380 4.27 -25.19 0.35
CA PHE A 380 3.84 -24.95 1.74
C PHE A 380 3.09 -26.16 2.32
N GLY A 381 3.82 -27.14 2.84
CA GLY A 381 3.26 -28.16 3.73
C GLY A 381 2.88 -27.61 5.10
N ARG A 382 1.93 -28.26 5.81
CA ARG A 382 1.34 -27.84 7.10
C ARG A 382 2.34 -27.69 8.27
N GLU A 383 3.59 -28.15 8.16
CA GLU A 383 4.59 -28.17 9.24
C GLU A 383 5.78 -27.19 9.05
N ALA A 384 5.72 -26.26 8.10
CA ALA A 384 6.92 -25.60 7.54
C ALA A 384 7.30 -24.19 8.08
N SER A 385 6.80 -23.71 9.22
CA SER A 385 7.07 -22.32 9.66
C SER A 385 8.54 -22.05 10.03
N ASP A 386 9.22 -23.00 10.70
CA ASP A 386 10.65 -22.87 11.02
C ASP A 386 11.54 -23.04 9.77
N THR A 387 11.09 -23.87 8.82
CA THR A 387 11.83 -24.17 7.58
C THR A 387 11.88 -22.98 6.64
N ALA A 388 10.79 -22.23 6.46
CA ALA A 388 10.74 -21.06 5.58
C ALA A 388 11.65 -19.92 6.07
N THR A 389 11.63 -19.67 7.38
CA THR A 389 12.49 -18.70 8.06
C THR A 389 13.97 -19.09 7.96
N GLY A 390 14.30 -20.37 8.16
CA GLY A 390 15.65 -20.90 7.96
C GLY A 390 16.12 -20.78 6.51
N MET A 391 15.24 -21.04 5.55
CA MET A 391 15.53 -20.95 4.12
C MET A 391 15.82 -19.51 3.69
N LEU A 392 15.03 -18.52 4.12
CA LEU A 392 15.29 -17.11 3.81
C LEU A 392 16.65 -16.64 4.36
N LYS A 393 17.03 -17.06 5.58
CA LYS A 393 18.38 -16.80 6.12
C LYS A 393 19.46 -17.44 5.24
N ALA A 394 19.27 -18.70 4.83
CA ALA A 394 20.22 -19.39 3.96
C ALA A 394 20.37 -18.68 2.62
N LEU A 395 19.26 -18.27 1.99
CA LEU A 395 19.26 -17.55 0.71
C LEU A 395 20.00 -16.21 0.80
N ARG A 396 19.83 -15.44 1.89
CA ARG A 396 20.62 -14.22 2.11
C ARG A 396 22.11 -14.53 2.26
N ARG A 397 22.49 -15.56 3.04
CA ARG A 397 23.91 -15.97 3.20
C ARG A 397 24.53 -16.37 1.87
N ILE A 398 23.82 -17.17 1.09
CA ILE A 398 24.25 -17.60 -0.24
C ILE A 398 24.38 -16.39 -1.18
N SER A 399 23.45 -15.43 -1.12
CA SER A 399 23.51 -14.21 -1.92
C SER A 399 24.73 -13.35 -1.57
N ILE A 400 25.06 -13.19 -0.28
CA ILE A 400 26.26 -12.48 0.17
C ILE A 400 27.53 -13.17 -0.35
N LEU A 401 27.62 -14.49 -0.20
CA LEU A 401 28.74 -15.28 -0.72
C LEU A 401 28.85 -15.15 -2.24
N GLY A 402 27.74 -15.24 -2.95
CA GLY A 402 27.67 -15.11 -4.41
C GLY A 402 28.15 -13.73 -4.88
N VAL A 403 27.68 -12.65 -4.26
CA VAL A 403 28.10 -11.27 -4.60
C VAL A 403 29.60 -11.07 -4.35
N LEU A 404 30.12 -11.50 -3.19
CA LEU A 404 31.53 -11.31 -2.86
C LEU A 404 32.45 -12.20 -3.72
N PHE A 405 32.03 -13.41 -4.05
CA PHE A 405 32.76 -14.29 -4.95
C PHE A 405 32.76 -13.77 -6.40
N LEU A 406 31.64 -13.21 -6.86
CA LEU A 406 31.54 -12.57 -8.17
C LEU A 406 32.43 -11.32 -8.23
N ALA A 407 32.51 -10.55 -7.14
CA ALA A 407 33.41 -9.39 -7.04
C ALA A 407 34.89 -9.83 -7.04
N TYR A 408 35.22 -10.91 -6.35
CA TYR A 408 36.56 -11.51 -6.39
C TYR A 408 36.93 -12.02 -7.79
N SER A 409 35.98 -12.65 -8.49
CA SER A 409 36.17 -13.09 -9.88
C SER A 409 36.40 -11.91 -10.82
N TYR A 410 35.61 -10.83 -10.67
CA TYR A 410 35.82 -9.59 -11.41
C TYR A 410 37.22 -9.01 -11.14
N PHE A 411 37.63 -8.96 -9.86
CA PHE A 411 38.98 -8.55 -9.47
C PHE A 411 40.06 -9.38 -10.17
N LYS A 412 39.89 -10.70 -10.30
CA LYS A 412 40.85 -11.56 -10.99
C LYS A 412 40.88 -11.41 -12.50
N ILE A 413 39.74 -11.11 -13.13
CA ILE A 413 39.65 -11.03 -14.60
C ILE A 413 40.16 -9.67 -15.13
N ILE A 414 39.92 -8.58 -14.38
CA ILE A 414 40.18 -7.20 -14.85
C ILE A 414 41.32 -6.52 -14.08
N GLY A 415 41.75 -7.09 -12.95
CA GLY A 415 42.55 -6.44 -11.91
C GLY A 415 43.90 -5.85 -12.34
N ASP A 416 44.50 -6.31 -13.43
CA ASP A 416 45.87 -5.91 -13.81
C ASP A 416 45.92 -4.73 -14.80
N SER A 417 44.82 -4.39 -15.48
CA SER A 417 44.86 -3.49 -16.65
C SER A 417 44.45 -2.03 -16.39
N TYR A 418 43.91 -1.70 -15.22
CA TYR A 418 43.36 -0.36 -14.94
C TYR A 418 43.75 0.22 -13.57
N ALA A 419 43.96 1.54 -13.55
CA ALA A 419 44.08 2.33 -12.32
C ALA A 419 42.82 2.16 -11.45
N LEU A 420 42.99 2.16 -10.12
CA LEU A 420 41.87 2.00 -9.18
C LEU A 420 40.74 2.97 -9.51
N VAL A 421 41.10 4.21 -9.88
CA VAL A 421 40.25 5.34 -10.22
C VAL A 421 39.33 5.13 -11.42
N THR A 422 39.69 4.30 -12.40
CA THR A 422 38.81 4.12 -13.56
C THR A 422 37.68 3.15 -13.22
N ILE A 423 37.99 2.11 -12.43
CA ILE A 423 37.08 1.02 -12.05
C ILE A 423 35.88 1.55 -11.24
N GLY A 424 36.11 2.50 -10.35
CA GLY A 424 35.05 3.02 -9.49
C GLY A 424 34.04 3.92 -10.21
N LEU A 425 34.52 4.72 -11.18
CA LEU A 425 33.67 5.61 -11.98
C LEU A 425 32.73 4.83 -12.91
N VAL A 426 33.16 3.66 -13.39
CA VAL A 426 32.31 2.72 -14.14
C VAL A 426 31.05 2.39 -13.36
N SER A 427 31.19 2.16 -12.05
CA SER A 427 30.07 1.82 -11.16
C SER A 427 29.18 3.03 -10.86
N PHE A 428 29.75 4.24 -10.79
CA PHE A 428 28.96 5.47 -10.64
C PHE A 428 28.11 5.71 -11.89
N ALA A 429 28.67 5.49 -13.08
CA ALA A 429 27.95 5.62 -14.35
C ALA A 429 26.80 4.61 -14.46
N ALA A 430 26.99 3.38 -13.97
CA ALA A 430 25.92 2.38 -13.88
C ALA A 430 24.81 2.83 -12.91
N ALA A 431 25.16 3.31 -11.72
CA ALA A 431 24.19 3.77 -10.73
C ALA A 431 23.40 5.00 -11.21
N ALA A 432 24.04 5.93 -11.93
CA ALA A 432 23.40 7.10 -12.50
C ALA A 432 22.23 6.75 -13.46
N GLN A 433 22.20 5.54 -14.01
CA GLN A 433 21.09 5.08 -14.84
C GLN A 433 19.75 4.97 -14.08
N PHE A 434 19.78 4.92 -12.74
CA PHE A 434 18.56 4.96 -11.93
C PHE A 434 17.99 6.37 -11.74
N ALA A 435 18.81 7.41 -11.96
CA ALA A 435 18.44 8.79 -11.66
C ALA A 435 17.19 9.26 -12.44
N PRO A 436 17.04 9.01 -13.75
CA PRO A 436 15.84 9.43 -14.48
C PRO A 436 14.55 8.83 -13.91
N LEU A 437 14.60 7.55 -13.51
CA LEU A 437 13.45 6.85 -12.95
C LEU A 437 13.08 7.35 -11.56
N ILE A 438 14.07 7.70 -10.73
CA ILE A 438 13.86 8.26 -9.37
C ILE A 438 13.35 9.70 -9.47
N ILE A 439 14.06 10.58 -10.17
CA ILE A 439 13.71 12.00 -10.30
C ILE A 439 12.36 12.15 -11.02
N GLY A 440 12.19 11.46 -12.16
CA GLY A 440 10.94 11.43 -12.90
C GLY A 440 9.81 10.80 -12.08
N GLY A 441 10.09 9.75 -11.31
CA GLY A 441 9.11 9.15 -10.40
C GLY A 441 8.59 10.10 -9.32
N VAL A 442 9.46 10.95 -8.78
CA VAL A 442 9.17 11.89 -7.68
C VAL A 442 8.48 13.17 -8.15
N PHE A 443 8.73 13.63 -9.38
CA PHE A 443 8.22 14.92 -9.88
C PHE A 443 7.24 14.82 -11.04
N TRP A 444 7.26 13.75 -11.83
CA TRP A 444 6.48 13.65 -13.05
C TRP A 444 5.37 12.60 -12.93
N LYS A 445 4.11 13.04 -13.00
CA LYS A 445 2.92 12.16 -12.97
C LYS A 445 2.81 11.31 -14.24
N GLY A 446 3.32 11.81 -15.37
CA GLY A 446 3.20 11.18 -16.70
C GLY A 446 4.13 9.99 -16.95
N ALA A 447 5.03 9.64 -16.03
CA ALA A 447 5.92 8.51 -16.21
C ALA A 447 5.19 7.15 -16.16
N THR A 448 5.48 6.25 -17.11
CA THR A 448 4.89 4.89 -17.21
C THR A 448 5.90 3.79 -16.91
N LEU A 449 5.42 2.60 -16.55
CA LEU A 449 6.24 1.39 -16.37
C LEU A 449 6.97 1.00 -17.67
N ALA A 450 6.28 1.09 -18.81
CA ALA A 450 6.88 0.79 -20.10
C ALA A 450 8.04 1.73 -20.41
N GLY A 451 7.88 3.03 -20.11
CA GLY A 451 8.96 4.00 -20.23
C GLY A 451 10.11 3.72 -19.27
N ALA A 452 9.83 3.38 -18.01
CA ALA A 452 10.86 3.02 -17.04
C ALA A 452 11.69 1.80 -17.48
N LEU A 453 11.04 0.75 -17.99
CA LEU A 453 11.72 -0.45 -18.52
C LEU A 453 12.57 -0.10 -19.76
N ALA A 454 11.99 0.59 -20.74
CA ALA A 454 12.70 0.95 -21.97
C ALA A 454 13.91 1.88 -21.70
N GLY A 455 13.74 2.89 -20.85
CA GLY A 455 14.82 3.79 -20.44
C GLY A 455 15.95 3.07 -19.72
N LEU A 456 15.63 2.32 -18.67
CA LEU A 456 16.66 1.62 -17.88
C LEU A 456 17.40 0.56 -18.70
N THR A 457 16.69 -0.24 -19.51
CA THR A 457 17.32 -1.27 -20.35
C THR A 457 18.20 -0.64 -21.44
N SER A 458 17.72 0.39 -22.15
CA SER A 458 18.52 1.03 -23.21
C SER A 458 19.76 1.72 -22.65
N GLY A 459 19.63 2.51 -21.59
CA GLY A 459 20.76 3.17 -20.93
C GLY A 459 21.81 2.18 -20.42
N PHE A 460 21.36 1.11 -19.76
CA PHE A 460 22.26 0.09 -19.22
C PHE A 460 22.97 -0.72 -20.30
N LEU A 461 22.29 -1.08 -21.39
CA LEU A 461 22.91 -1.77 -22.52
C LEU A 461 23.97 -0.88 -23.19
N VAL A 462 23.66 0.41 -23.38
CA VAL A 462 24.62 1.36 -23.96
C VAL A 462 25.82 1.57 -23.04
N TRP A 463 25.63 1.66 -21.72
CA TRP A 463 26.73 1.70 -20.76
C TRP A 463 27.60 0.44 -20.82
N GLY A 464 26.97 -0.74 -20.83
CA GLY A 464 27.68 -2.02 -20.93
C GLY A 464 28.47 -2.12 -22.24
N TYR A 465 27.90 -1.63 -23.33
CA TYR A 465 28.53 -1.62 -24.64
C TYR A 465 29.71 -0.65 -24.76
N THR A 466 29.56 0.56 -24.24
CA THR A 466 30.55 1.65 -24.41
C THR A 466 31.65 1.65 -23.37
N LEU A 467 31.42 1.05 -22.19
CA LEU A 467 32.35 1.13 -21.04
C LEU A 467 32.84 -0.23 -20.57
N VAL A 468 31.93 -1.19 -20.37
CA VAL A 468 32.28 -2.52 -19.84
C VAL A 468 32.92 -3.39 -20.92
N LEU A 469 32.32 -3.45 -22.12
CA LEU A 469 32.81 -4.28 -23.22
C LEU A 469 34.26 -3.94 -23.64
N PRO A 470 34.66 -2.65 -23.79
CA PRO A 470 36.06 -2.32 -24.09
C PRO A 470 37.02 -2.73 -22.97
N SER A 471 36.58 -2.71 -21.71
CA SER A 471 37.40 -3.15 -20.58
C SER A 471 37.74 -4.64 -20.67
N PHE A 472 36.81 -5.48 -21.14
CA PHE A 472 37.04 -6.91 -21.39
C PHE A 472 37.88 -7.18 -22.66
N ALA A 473 37.77 -6.32 -23.68
CA ALA A 473 38.62 -6.42 -24.85
C ALA A 473 40.08 -6.08 -24.51
N GLN A 474 40.30 -5.02 -23.73
CA GLN A 474 41.64 -4.62 -23.29
C GLN A 474 42.29 -5.61 -22.33
N SER A 475 41.51 -6.40 -21.58
CA SER A 475 42.04 -7.50 -20.75
C SER A 475 42.33 -8.80 -21.53
N GLY A 476 42.13 -8.81 -22.85
CA GLY A 476 42.43 -9.96 -23.72
C GLY A 476 41.35 -11.04 -23.79
N TRP A 477 40.19 -10.83 -23.15
CA TRP A 477 39.07 -11.80 -23.18
C TRP A 477 38.20 -11.68 -24.43
N LEU A 478 38.17 -10.51 -25.07
CA LEU A 478 37.45 -10.27 -26.32
C LEU A 478 38.41 -9.74 -27.39
N PRO A 479 38.15 -10.03 -28.69
CA PRO A 479 38.95 -9.48 -29.77
C PRO A 479 38.94 -7.94 -29.75
N LEU A 480 40.12 -7.31 -29.81
CA LEU A 480 40.25 -5.85 -29.91
C LEU A 480 39.55 -5.27 -31.16
N SER A 481 39.37 -6.08 -32.21
CA SER A 481 38.70 -5.68 -33.44
C SER A 481 37.27 -5.15 -33.22
N ILE A 482 36.57 -5.64 -32.18
CA ILE A 482 35.23 -5.16 -31.82
C ILE A 482 35.26 -3.69 -31.39
N VAL A 483 36.33 -3.27 -30.70
CA VAL A 483 36.51 -1.89 -30.23
C VAL A 483 37.03 -1.00 -31.36
N GLU A 484 38.00 -1.50 -32.13
CA GLU A 484 38.70 -0.72 -33.17
C GLU A 484 37.86 -0.52 -34.44
N GLN A 485 37.11 -1.54 -34.87
CA GLN A 485 36.37 -1.55 -36.15
C GLN A 485 34.85 -1.50 -35.96
N GLY A 486 34.36 -1.72 -34.74
CA GLY A 486 32.94 -1.91 -34.45
C GLY A 486 32.49 -3.34 -34.75
N PRO A 487 31.32 -3.76 -34.23
CA PRO A 487 30.79 -5.10 -34.43
C PRO A 487 30.54 -5.34 -35.91
N PHE A 488 31.00 -6.50 -36.40
CA PHE A 488 30.89 -6.91 -37.81
C PHE A 488 31.54 -5.94 -38.83
N GLY A 489 32.42 -5.03 -38.38
CA GLY A 489 33.09 -4.04 -39.24
C GLY A 489 32.31 -2.75 -39.48
N PHE A 490 31.17 -2.54 -38.81
CA PHE A 490 30.42 -1.28 -38.90
C PHE A 490 31.07 -0.18 -38.05
N THR A 491 31.77 0.74 -38.70
CA THR A 491 32.53 1.83 -38.06
C THR A 491 31.67 2.82 -37.28
N LEU A 492 30.37 2.95 -37.62
CA LEU A 492 29.43 3.82 -36.92
C LEU A 492 29.03 3.29 -35.53
N LEU A 493 29.21 1.99 -35.30
CA LEU A 493 28.91 1.31 -34.05
C LEU A 493 30.16 1.12 -33.20
N LYS A 494 31.24 1.88 -33.39
CA LYS A 494 32.42 1.75 -32.52
C LYS A 494 32.04 2.10 -31.06
N PRO A 495 32.35 1.24 -30.07
CA PRO A 495 32.01 1.48 -28.67
C PRO A 495 32.48 2.81 -28.07
N GLN A 496 33.64 3.33 -28.52
CA GLN A 496 34.23 4.58 -28.03
C GLN A 496 34.02 5.77 -28.98
N ALA A 497 33.35 5.54 -30.11
CA ALA A 497 33.04 6.56 -31.12
C ALA A 497 31.64 6.30 -31.71
N LEU A 498 30.67 6.05 -30.83
CA LEU A 498 29.31 5.71 -31.20
C LEU A 498 28.70 6.83 -32.08
N PHE A 499 28.09 6.45 -33.20
CA PHE A 499 27.56 7.36 -34.21
C PHE A 499 28.58 8.33 -34.83
N GLY A 500 29.88 8.01 -34.75
CA GLY A 500 30.96 8.84 -35.28
C GLY A 500 31.38 10.00 -34.36
N VAL A 501 30.80 10.10 -33.15
CA VAL A 501 31.18 11.13 -32.18
C VAL A 501 32.14 10.52 -31.15
N SER A 502 33.40 10.99 -31.15
CA SER A 502 34.44 10.59 -30.20
C SER A 502 34.75 11.71 -29.21
N TRP A 503 34.91 11.36 -27.94
CA TRP A 503 35.45 12.24 -26.90
C TRP A 503 36.76 11.64 -26.39
N ASP A 504 37.68 12.50 -25.94
CA ASP A 504 38.98 12.08 -25.40
C ASP A 504 38.85 11.17 -24.16
N ASN A 505 37.78 11.36 -23.37
CA ASN A 505 37.51 10.56 -22.19
C ASN A 505 36.38 9.53 -22.44
N PRO A 506 36.68 8.21 -22.43
CA PRO A 506 35.68 7.16 -22.64
C PRO A 506 34.52 7.19 -21.64
N LEU A 507 34.76 7.66 -20.41
CA LEU A 507 33.72 7.77 -19.37
C LEU A 507 32.68 8.82 -19.76
N ILE A 508 33.10 9.97 -20.29
CA ILE A 508 32.19 11.05 -20.70
C ILE A 508 31.35 10.57 -21.89
N HIS A 509 31.98 9.94 -22.87
CA HIS A 509 31.31 9.35 -24.03
C HIS A 509 30.20 8.39 -23.58
N SER A 510 30.54 7.44 -22.70
CA SER A 510 29.58 6.47 -22.18
C SER A 510 28.47 7.12 -21.36
N LEU A 511 28.80 8.06 -20.48
CA LEU A 511 27.82 8.75 -19.63
C LEU A 511 26.81 9.53 -20.47
N PHE A 512 27.29 10.27 -21.48
CA PHE A 512 26.44 11.02 -22.39
C PHE A 512 25.48 10.11 -23.15
N TRP A 513 25.99 9.08 -23.85
CA TRP A 513 25.14 8.21 -24.66
C TRP A 513 24.20 7.36 -23.82
N SER A 514 24.67 6.78 -22.71
CA SER A 514 23.80 6.01 -21.81
C SER A 514 22.69 6.88 -21.23
N ALA A 515 22.99 8.11 -20.77
CA ALA A 515 21.98 9.04 -20.28
C ALA A 515 21.02 9.49 -21.39
N PHE A 516 21.53 9.77 -22.60
CA PHE A 516 20.71 10.16 -23.75
C PHE A 516 19.68 9.09 -24.09
N PHE A 517 20.09 7.83 -24.24
CA PHE A 517 19.17 6.73 -24.54
C PHE A 517 18.24 6.45 -23.36
N ASN A 518 18.74 6.51 -22.13
CA ASN A 518 17.92 6.29 -20.93
C ASN A 518 16.79 7.32 -20.82
N ILE A 519 17.15 8.60 -20.80
CA ILE A 519 16.19 9.71 -20.68
C ILE A 519 15.29 9.77 -21.91
N GLY A 520 15.85 9.64 -23.11
CA GLY A 520 15.11 9.69 -24.38
C GLY A 520 14.05 8.59 -24.47
N CYS A 521 14.42 7.33 -24.24
CA CYS A 521 13.48 6.22 -24.24
C CYS A 521 12.47 6.33 -23.09
N TYR A 522 12.91 6.75 -21.89
CA TYR A 522 12.04 6.95 -20.74
C TYR A 522 10.94 7.98 -21.01
N LEU A 523 11.31 9.14 -21.57
CA LEU A 523 10.39 10.20 -21.92
C LEU A 523 9.48 9.80 -23.09
N MET A 524 10.06 9.37 -24.22
CA MET A 524 9.28 9.03 -25.42
C MET A 524 8.27 7.93 -25.12
N VAL A 525 8.71 6.79 -24.58
CA VAL A 525 7.79 5.66 -24.35
C VAL A 525 6.74 6.05 -23.32
N SER A 526 7.07 6.82 -22.28
CA SER A 526 6.10 7.29 -21.28
C SER A 526 5.03 8.24 -21.87
N LEU A 527 5.40 9.08 -22.84
CA LEU A 527 4.45 9.97 -23.53
C LEU A 527 3.53 9.21 -24.50
N PHE A 528 4.00 8.12 -25.10
CA PHE A 528 3.23 7.33 -26.07
C PHE A 528 2.48 6.12 -25.47
N THR A 529 2.71 5.76 -24.20
CA THR A 529 1.98 4.67 -23.54
C THR A 529 0.90 5.18 -22.58
N ARG A 530 -0.23 4.46 -22.51
CA ARG A 530 -1.33 4.77 -21.59
C ARG A 530 -1.03 4.25 -20.18
N HIS A 531 -1.29 5.07 -19.16
CA HIS A 531 -1.19 4.66 -17.75
C HIS A 531 -2.30 3.69 -17.35
N SER A 532 -1.93 2.61 -16.69
CA SER A 532 -2.85 1.78 -15.93
C SER A 532 -3.42 2.53 -14.71
N LEU A 533 -4.57 2.06 -14.22
CA LEU A 533 -5.20 2.63 -13.02
C LEU A 533 -4.29 2.56 -11.79
N ILE A 534 -3.51 1.48 -11.64
CA ILE A 534 -2.59 1.28 -10.52
C ILE A 534 -1.43 2.30 -10.59
N GLU A 535 -0.88 2.55 -11.79
CA GLU A 535 0.18 3.54 -11.98
C GLU A 535 -0.30 4.96 -11.70
N ARG A 536 -1.53 5.32 -12.08
CA ARG A 536 -2.10 6.65 -11.78
C ARG A 536 -2.20 6.91 -10.28
N THR A 537 -2.66 5.91 -9.52
CA THR A 537 -2.77 6.02 -8.06
C THR A 537 -1.39 6.17 -7.42
N GLN A 538 -0.40 5.35 -7.83
CA GLN A 538 0.97 5.45 -7.32
C GLN A 538 1.66 6.76 -7.72
N ALA A 539 1.44 7.24 -8.94
CA ALA A 539 1.95 8.52 -9.41
C ALA A 539 1.47 9.70 -8.54
N ARG A 540 0.19 9.70 -8.15
CA ARG A 540 -0.35 10.72 -7.23
C ARG A 540 0.27 10.59 -5.83
N ALA A 541 0.37 9.36 -5.30
CA ALA A 541 0.96 9.11 -3.98
C ALA A 541 2.43 9.60 -3.87
N PHE A 542 3.20 9.48 -4.95
CA PHE A 542 4.59 9.96 -5.01
C PHE A 542 4.68 11.46 -5.24
N VAL A 543 3.94 12.00 -6.22
CA VAL A 543 4.11 13.40 -6.63
C VAL A 543 3.46 14.36 -5.63
N ASP A 544 2.27 14.02 -5.12
CA ASP A 544 1.44 14.88 -4.26
C ASP A 544 1.65 14.60 -2.75
N VAL A 545 2.75 13.93 -2.38
CA VAL A 545 3.05 13.50 -0.99
C VAL A 545 3.05 14.65 0.05
N PHE A 546 3.25 15.90 -0.38
CA PHE A 546 3.20 17.08 0.48
C PHE A 546 1.85 17.82 0.47
N SER A 547 0.93 17.45 -0.43
CA SER A 547 -0.33 18.17 -0.68
C SER A 547 -1.53 17.63 0.11
N ALA A 548 -1.40 16.51 0.83
CA ALA A 548 -2.57 15.79 1.32
C ALA A 548 -3.06 16.29 2.71
N LYS A 549 -4.22 16.98 2.70
CA LYS A 549 -5.35 16.58 3.55
C LYS A 549 -5.60 15.09 3.29
N SER A 550 -5.66 14.30 4.34
CA SER A 550 -5.60 12.83 4.30
C SER A 550 -6.88 12.18 3.77
N ASP A 551 -7.18 12.34 2.48
CA ASP A 551 -8.18 11.52 1.76
C ASP A 551 -7.48 10.31 1.12
N TYR A 552 -6.86 9.46 1.95
CA TYR A 552 -6.53 8.12 1.50
C TYR A 552 -7.83 7.32 1.45
N VAL A 553 -8.49 7.34 0.29
CA VAL A 553 -9.52 6.35 -0.04
C VAL A 553 -8.83 4.98 -0.02
N THR A 554 -8.95 4.29 1.11
CA THR A 554 -8.73 2.86 1.22
C THR A 554 -9.62 2.20 0.18
N ARG A 555 -9.03 1.75 -0.93
CA ARG A 555 -9.78 0.95 -1.90
C ARG A 555 -10.31 -0.29 -1.15
N PRO A 556 -11.59 -0.65 -1.32
CA PRO A 556 -12.08 -1.95 -0.89
C PRO A 556 -11.25 -3.01 -1.61
N TRP A 557 -10.63 -3.90 -0.85
CA TRP A 557 -10.05 -5.13 -1.38
C TRP A 557 -11.22 -6.02 -1.82
N GLU A 558 -11.32 -6.36 -3.11
CA GLU A 558 -12.43 -7.16 -3.68
C GLU A 558 -12.32 -8.67 -3.36
N GLY A 559 -11.63 -9.05 -2.28
CA GLY A 559 -11.38 -10.46 -1.96
C GLY A 559 -11.53 -10.76 -0.46
N GLN A 560 -12.24 -11.83 -0.15
CA GLN A 560 -12.47 -12.33 1.21
C GLN A 560 -11.32 -13.26 1.63
N ILE A 561 -10.56 -12.89 2.66
CA ILE A 561 -9.53 -13.73 3.29
C ILE A 561 -9.71 -13.68 4.81
N SER A 562 -9.82 -14.84 5.46
CA SER A 562 -10.02 -14.89 6.90
C SER A 562 -8.78 -14.41 7.69
N ILE A 563 -8.98 -13.81 8.86
CA ILE A 563 -7.91 -13.38 9.78
C ILE A 563 -7.00 -14.56 10.15
N ALA A 564 -7.55 -15.77 10.32
CA ALA A 564 -6.76 -16.98 10.60
C ALA A 564 -5.90 -17.39 9.43
N ASP A 565 -6.42 -17.34 8.20
CA ASP A 565 -5.65 -17.66 7.01
C ASP A 565 -4.59 -16.59 6.74
N LEU A 566 -4.91 -15.32 7.01
CA LEU A 566 -3.96 -14.22 6.94
C LEU A 566 -2.87 -14.36 8.01
N GLN A 567 -3.22 -14.61 9.27
CA GLN A 567 -2.28 -14.85 10.36
C GLN A 567 -1.39 -16.07 10.05
N ARG A 568 -1.96 -17.19 9.60
CA ARG A 568 -1.20 -18.37 9.17
C ARG A 568 -0.29 -18.10 7.98
N THR A 569 -0.67 -17.20 7.08
CA THR A 569 0.19 -16.78 5.97
C THR A 569 1.37 -15.97 6.48
N VAL A 570 1.16 -15.05 7.42
CA VAL A 570 2.21 -14.18 7.98
C VAL A 570 3.17 -14.92 8.91
N GLU A 571 2.65 -15.82 9.77
CA GLU A 571 3.44 -16.66 10.71
C GLU A 571 4.49 -17.55 10.01
N ARG A 572 4.34 -17.79 8.70
CA ARG A 572 5.31 -18.56 7.92
C ARG A 572 6.57 -17.79 7.57
N PHE A 573 6.52 -16.46 7.53
CA PHE A 573 7.62 -15.63 7.03
C PHE A 573 8.17 -14.69 8.10
N VAL A 574 7.43 -14.48 9.18
CA VAL A 574 7.70 -13.42 10.16
C VAL A 574 7.82 -14.04 11.54
N ASP A 575 8.77 -13.56 12.34
CA ASP A 575 8.98 -14.02 13.71
C ASP A 575 7.69 -14.03 14.54
N ARG A 576 7.47 -15.12 15.28
CA ARG A 576 6.24 -15.38 16.04
C ARG A 576 5.86 -14.24 16.98
N ASP A 577 6.84 -13.64 17.66
CA ASP A 577 6.60 -12.51 18.56
C ASP A 577 6.04 -11.27 17.85
N ARG A 578 6.42 -11.04 16.59
CA ARG A 578 5.93 -9.90 15.78
C ARG A 578 4.52 -10.14 15.29
N VAL A 579 4.21 -11.36 14.84
CA VAL A 579 2.84 -11.74 14.49
C VAL A 579 1.94 -11.63 15.71
N VAL A 580 2.36 -12.19 16.84
CA VAL A 580 1.63 -12.08 18.11
C VAL A 580 1.49 -10.62 18.53
N ARG A 581 2.47 -9.73 18.30
CA ARG A 581 2.30 -8.29 18.56
C ARG A 581 1.38 -7.58 17.58
N LEU A 582 1.45 -7.86 16.28
CA LEU A 582 0.62 -7.20 15.26
C LEU A 582 -0.84 -7.64 15.40
N PHE A 583 -1.08 -8.94 15.35
CA PHE A 583 -2.40 -9.52 15.53
C PHE A 583 -2.87 -9.41 16.97
N GLY A 584 -1.96 -9.39 17.95
CA GLY A 584 -2.27 -9.06 19.35
C GLY A 584 -2.68 -7.61 19.53
N ARG A 585 -2.02 -6.62 18.90
CA ARG A 585 -2.52 -5.24 18.87
C ARG A 585 -3.86 -5.13 18.17
N TYR A 586 -4.15 -5.98 17.19
CA TYR A 586 -5.44 -5.99 16.51
C TYR A 586 -6.54 -6.66 17.36
N ARG A 587 -6.19 -7.71 18.11
CA ARG A 587 -7.03 -8.42 19.09
C ARG A 587 -7.32 -7.56 20.32
N ASP A 588 -6.28 -6.94 20.87
CA ASP A 588 -6.26 -6.16 22.11
C ASP A 588 -6.64 -4.69 21.84
N GLY A 589 -6.44 -4.19 20.62
CA GLY A 589 -6.78 -2.83 20.14
C GLY A 589 -8.22 -2.63 19.70
N GLY A 590 -9.13 -3.54 20.08
CA GLY A 590 -10.54 -3.20 20.15
C GLY A 590 -11.41 -3.52 18.93
N VAL A 591 -10.96 -4.28 17.92
CA VAL A 591 -11.87 -4.72 16.84
C VAL A 591 -13.03 -5.56 17.44
N PRO A 592 -14.31 -5.16 17.28
CA PRO A 592 -15.44 -5.92 17.79
C PRO A 592 -15.61 -7.22 17.00
N GLY A 593 -15.81 -8.35 17.69
CA GLY A 593 -16.07 -9.63 17.02
C GLY A 593 -14.86 -10.36 16.43
N TYR A 594 -13.62 -10.04 16.85
CA TYR A 594 -12.40 -10.77 16.45
C TYR A 594 -12.61 -12.29 16.59
N SER A 595 -12.82 -12.94 15.46
CA SER A 595 -12.89 -14.38 15.31
C SER A 595 -11.85 -14.75 14.26
N PRO A 596 -11.03 -15.79 14.47
CA PRO A 596 -10.07 -16.24 13.47
C PRO A 596 -10.73 -16.54 12.11
N GLY A 597 -12.03 -16.86 12.06
CA GLY A 597 -12.77 -17.07 10.81
C GLY A 597 -13.30 -15.81 10.11
N MET A 598 -13.25 -14.63 10.74
CA MET A 598 -13.74 -13.36 10.17
C MET A 598 -12.84 -12.89 9.04
N ASP A 599 -13.39 -12.20 8.04
CA ASP A 599 -12.59 -11.57 6.98
C ASP A 599 -11.65 -10.48 7.53
N ALA A 600 -10.42 -10.47 7.03
CA ALA A 600 -9.42 -9.51 7.44
C ALA A 600 -9.80 -8.10 6.97
N PRO A 601 -9.92 -7.11 7.86
CA PRO A 601 -10.23 -5.75 7.47
C PRO A 601 -9.13 -5.16 6.59
N ALA A 602 -9.49 -4.20 5.72
CA ALA A 602 -8.55 -3.57 4.78
C ALA A 602 -7.30 -2.98 5.47
N ASP A 603 -7.46 -2.47 6.69
CA ASP A 603 -6.34 -1.94 7.48
C ASP A 603 -5.39 -3.03 7.97
N LEU A 604 -5.91 -4.17 8.43
CA LEU A 604 -5.10 -5.32 8.82
C LEU A 604 -4.37 -5.89 7.60
N LEU A 605 -5.08 -6.03 6.47
CA LEU A 605 -4.49 -6.42 5.19
C LEU A 605 -3.37 -5.49 4.77
N THR A 606 -3.56 -4.17 4.90
CA THR A 606 -2.52 -3.17 4.59
C THR A 606 -1.33 -3.30 5.54
N GLN A 607 -1.56 -3.52 6.83
CA GLN A 607 -0.47 -3.73 7.80
C GLN A 607 0.27 -5.06 7.57
N VAL A 608 -0.46 -6.11 7.21
CA VAL A 608 0.11 -7.41 6.85
C VAL A 608 0.88 -7.35 5.54
N GLU A 609 0.36 -6.66 4.51
CA GLU A 609 1.07 -6.39 3.27
C GLU A 609 2.35 -5.62 3.55
N LYS A 610 2.30 -4.58 4.41
CA LYS A 610 3.50 -3.84 4.85
C LYS A 610 4.52 -4.77 5.51
N LEU A 611 4.07 -5.61 6.44
CA LEU A 611 4.94 -6.49 7.20
C LEU A 611 5.58 -7.57 6.30
N LEU A 612 4.79 -8.18 5.40
CA LEU A 612 5.30 -9.13 4.41
C LEU A 612 6.22 -8.49 3.37
N SER A 613 5.94 -7.24 2.97
CA SER A 613 6.79 -6.47 2.05
C SER A 613 8.19 -6.29 2.62
N GLY A 614 8.29 -6.10 3.95
CA GLY A 614 9.55 -6.03 4.70
C GLY A 614 10.44 -7.27 4.60
N VAL A 615 9.83 -8.45 4.42
CA VAL A 615 10.55 -9.73 4.41
C VAL A 615 10.77 -10.26 3.01
N VAL A 616 9.76 -10.15 2.14
CA VAL A 616 9.70 -10.84 0.84
C VAL A 616 9.69 -9.88 -0.35
N GLY A 617 9.63 -8.57 -0.10
CA GLY A 617 9.45 -7.54 -1.13
C GLY A 617 7.97 -7.27 -1.45
N SER A 618 7.66 -6.04 -1.85
CA SER A 618 6.28 -5.56 -1.98
C SER A 618 5.46 -6.30 -3.06
N ALA A 619 6.09 -6.65 -4.18
CA ALA A 619 5.46 -7.43 -5.24
C ALA A 619 5.14 -8.87 -4.79
N SER A 620 6.07 -9.52 -4.08
CA SER A 620 5.93 -10.89 -3.58
C SER A 620 4.89 -10.98 -2.47
N ALA A 621 4.88 -10.01 -1.55
CA ALA A 621 3.88 -9.92 -0.48
C ALA A 621 2.46 -9.91 -1.06
N ARG A 622 2.23 -9.11 -2.10
CA ARG A 622 0.93 -9.02 -2.75
C ARG A 622 0.55 -10.29 -3.50
N VAL A 623 1.51 -10.95 -4.15
CA VAL A 623 1.28 -12.28 -4.74
C VAL A 623 0.90 -13.26 -3.64
N LEU A 624 1.64 -13.35 -2.54
CA LEU A 624 1.34 -14.25 -1.43
C LEU A 624 -0.07 -14.05 -0.87
N ILE A 625 -0.48 -12.80 -0.65
CA ILE A 625 -1.84 -12.52 -0.18
C ILE A 625 -2.88 -12.84 -1.28
N ASN A 626 -2.62 -12.53 -2.55
CA ASN A 626 -3.53 -12.85 -3.68
C ASN A 626 -3.63 -14.36 -3.99
N THR A 627 -2.57 -15.15 -3.76
CA THR A 627 -2.63 -16.61 -3.92
C THR A 627 -3.52 -17.23 -2.86
N SER A 628 -3.61 -16.59 -1.69
CA SER A 628 -4.57 -16.94 -0.65
C SER A 628 -6.01 -16.50 -0.99
N LEU A 629 -6.24 -15.77 -2.10
CA LEU A 629 -7.56 -15.21 -2.50
C LEU A 629 -8.29 -15.93 -3.66
N ARG A 630 -7.66 -16.80 -4.48
CA ARG A 630 -8.27 -17.26 -5.75
C ARG A 630 -9.01 -18.62 -5.71
N ARG A 631 -10.26 -18.62 -6.20
CA ARG A 631 -10.96 -19.71 -6.92
C ARG A 631 -11.49 -19.18 -8.30
N THR A 632 -11.37 -19.96 -9.41
CA THR A 632 -12.08 -19.96 -10.77
C THR A 632 -11.48 -19.42 -12.14
N ASN A 633 -11.88 -20.05 -13.30
CA ASN A 633 -11.37 -20.19 -14.73
C ASN A 633 -12.03 -19.31 -15.87
N ILE A 634 -11.41 -19.04 -17.07
CA ILE A 634 -12.01 -18.68 -18.45
C ILE A 634 -11.06 -18.93 -19.70
N ASN A 635 -11.61 -19.17 -20.95
CA ASN A 635 -11.00 -19.56 -22.28
C ASN A 635 -11.21 -18.56 -23.48
N LEU A 636 -10.49 -18.69 -24.63
CA LEU A 636 -10.29 -17.70 -25.74
C LEU A 636 -10.35 -18.30 -27.19
N ASP A 637 -11.29 -17.92 -28.09
CA ASP A 637 -11.35 -18.44 -29.49
C ASP A 637 -12.02 -17.56 -30.59
N SER A 638 -12.43 -16.30 -30.35
CA SER A 638 -13.40 -15.61 -31.24
C SER A 638 -12.88 -14.45 -32.12
N VAL A 639 -11.63 -14.46 -32.62
CA VAL A 639 -11.04 -13.27 -33.26
C VAL A 639 -10.75 -13.38 -34.79
N LEU A 640 -10.85 -14.55 -35.43
CA LEU A 640 -10.18 -14.73 -36.73
C LEU A 640 -10.99 -14.54 -38.04
N ASP A 641 -12.31 -14.33 -38.01
CA ASP A 641 -13.11 -14.49 -39.25
C ASP A 641 -13.41 -13.21 -40.07
N ILE A 642 -12.81 -12.05 -39.77
CA ILE A 642 -13.23 -10.78 -40.40
C ILE A 642 -12.46 -10.43 -41.69
N ILE A 643 -11.40 -11.16 -42.06
CA ILE A 643 -10.42 -10.63 -43.04
C ILE A 643 -10.70 -11.01 -44.50
N ASP A 644 -11.52 -12.02 -44.80
CA ASP A 644 -11.46 -12.65 -46.13
C ASP A 644 -12.35 -12.04 -47.23
N GLU A 645 -13.20 -11.05 -46.95
CA GLU A 645 -14.34 -10.79 -47.84
C GLU A 645 -14.45 -9.33 -48.33
N ALA A 646 -13.62 -8.92 -49.31
CA ALA A 646 -13.81 -7.59 -49.92
C ALA A 646 -13.46 -7.38 -51.41
N SER A 647 -12.92 -8.34 -52.19
CA SER A 647 -12.09 -7.91 -53.35
C SER A 647 -12.47 -8.26 -54.80
N SER A 648 -13.63 -8.82 -55.21
CA SER A 648 -13.82 -9.11 -56.67
C SER A 648 -15.26 -9.19 -57.19
N ALA A 649 -15.90 -8.03 -57.42
CA ALA A 649 -17.16 -7.95 -58.17
C ALA A 649 -17.01 -6.93 -59.30
N VAL A 650 -17.30 -7.31 -60.55
CA VAL A 650 -18.12 -6.54 -61.53
C VAL A 650 -18.02 -7.07 -62.98
N GLU A 651 -16.98 -7.82 -63.39
CA GLU A 651 -17.02 -8.58 -64.68
C GLU A 651 -18.18 -9.60 -64.72
N GLY A 652 -18.74 -9.87 -63.54
CA GLY A 652 -19.79 -10.81 -63.29
C GLY A 652 -21.11 -10.51 -63.95
N SER A 653 -21.57 -9.28 -64.24
CA SER A 653 -23.02 -8.95 -64.41
C SER A 653 -23.92 -9.92 -65.24
N ARG A 654 -23.39 -10.62 -66.27
CA ARG A 654 -24.13 -11.65 -67.04
C ARG A 654 -23.97 -13.09 -66.53
N GLU A 655 -22.79 -13.48 -66.06
CA GLU A 655 -22.66 -14.68 -65.23
C GLU A 655 -23.45 -14.47 -63.94
N VAL A 656 -23.31 -13.34 -63.28
CA VAL A 656 -24.10 -12.79 -62.18
C VAL A 656 -25.59 -12.89 -62.42
N LEU A 657 -26.21 -12.76 -63.58
CA LEU A 657 -27.68 -12.99 -63.62
C LEU A 657 -28.03 -14.48 -63.49
N LYS A 658 -27.29 -15.36 -64.16
CA LYS A 658 -27.46 -16.83 -64.05
C LYS A 658 -26.97 -17.33 -62.68
N SER A 659 -25.86 -16.81 -62.21
CA SER A 659 -25.23 -16.98 -60.91
C SER A 659 -26.04 -16.32 -59.80
N VAL A 660 -26.78 -15.24 -60.03
CA VAL A 660 -27.71 -14.63 -59.05
C VAL A 660 -28.89 -15.56 -58.95
N ILE A 661 -29.47 -16.05 -60.04
CA ILE A 661 -30.53 -17.06 -59.91
C ILE A 661 -30.00 -18.33 -59.23
N GLU A 662 -28.81 -18.83 -59.58
CA GLU A 662 -28.19 -20.02 -58.98
C GLU A 662 -27.68 -19.84 -57.54
N ASN A 663 -27.24 -18.65 -57.14
CA ASN A 663 -26.68 -18.33 -55.81
C ASN A 663 -27.59 -17.43 -54.95
N VAL A 664 -28.79 -17.07 -55.41
CA VAL A 664 -29.77 -16.41 -54.54
C VAL A 664 -30.17 -17.41 -53.46
N ASP A 665 -30.11 -16.97 -52.20
CA ASP A 665 -30.46 -17.76 -51.02
C ASP A 665 -31.92 -18.20 -50.97
N GLN A 666 -32.75 -17.68 -51.89
CA GLN A 666 -34.10 -18.17 -52.12
C GLN A 666 -34.08 -19.33 -53.10
N GLY A 667 -34.79 -20.41 -52.77
CA GLY A 667 -35.15 -21.40 -53.78
C GLY A 667 -36.04 -20.75 -54.84
N ILE A 668 -35.82 -21.05 -56.10
CA ILE A 668 -36.67 -20.62 -57.21
C ILE A 668 -37.04 -21.85 -58.02
N SER A 669 -38.33 -22.04 -58.27
CA SER A 669 -38.84 -23.04 -59.21
C SER A 669 -39.86 -22.40 -60.15
N MET A 670 -39.87 -22.84 -61.40
CA MET A 670 -40.78 -22.36 -62.41
C MET A 670 -41.42 -23.55 -63.12
N PHE A 671 -42.74 -23.58 -63.17
CA PHE A 671 -43.53 -24.59 -63.85
C PHE A 671 -44.31 -23.98 -65.02
N ASP A 672 -44.48 -24.72 -66.11
CA ASP A 672 -45.30 -24.30 -67.26
C ASP A 672 -46.79 -24.65 -67.09
N GLN A 673 -47.61 -24.34 -68.11
CA GLN A 673 -49.06 -24.63 -68.13
C GLN A 673 -49.40 -26.13 -68.02
N GLU A 674 -48.47 -26.98 -68.43
CA GLU A 674 -48.60 -28.44 -68.42
C GLU A 674 -48.06 -29.06 -67.12
N THR A 675 -47.70 -28.20 -66.15
CA THR A 675 -47.13 -28.53 -64.84
C THR A 675 -45.71 -29.08 -64.87
N ASN A 676 -44.98 -28.93 -65.98
CA ASN A 676 -43.59 -29.36 -66.08
C ASN A 676 -42.65 -28.30 -65.49
N LEU A 677 -41.60 -28.75 -64.79
CA LEU A 677 -40.55 -27.88 -64.28
C LEU A 677 -39.65 -27.38 -65.42
N VAL A 678 -39.64 -26.06 -65.66
CA VAL A 678 -38.93 -25.42 -66.78
C VAL A 678 -37.71 -24.60 -66.36
N ALA A 679 -37.64 -24.15 -65.11
CA ALA A 679 -36.43 -23.57 -64.53
C ALA A 679 -36.41 -23.79 -63.02
N TRP A 680 -35.21 -23.96 -62.49
CA TRP A 680 -34.96 -24.05 -61.06
C TRP A 680 -33.55 -23.56 -60.76
N ASN A 681 -33.29 -23.20 -59.51
CA ASN A 681 -31.93 -22.96 -59.03
C ASN A 681 -31.48 -24.06 -58.08
N ARG A 682 -30.18 -24.16 -57.85
CA ARG A 682 -29.60 -25.09 -56.88
C ARG A 682 -30.23 -25.02 -55.50
N ARG A 683 -30.55 -23.81 -55.02
CA ARG A 683 -31.10 -23.62 -53.67
C ARG A 683 -32.47 -24.29 -53.49
N PHE A 684 -33.32 -24.30 -54.50
CA PHE A 684 -34.59 -25.05 -54.48
C PHE A 684 -34.36 -26.56 -54.27
N VAL A 685 -33.36 -27.12 -54.94
CA VAL A 685 -32.98 -28.54 -54.84
C VAL A 685 -32.46 -28.86 -53.45
N GLU A 686 -31.58 -28.04 -52.90
CA GLU A 686 -31.01 -28.19 -51.56
C GLU A 686 -32.07 -28.07 -50.45
N ILE A 687 -32.96 -27.09 -50.57
CA ILE A 687 -34.04 -26.89 -49.61
C ILE A 687 -34.84 -28.19 -49.51
N TYR A 688 -35.32 -28.75 -50.61
CA TYR A 688 -36.17 -29.95 -50.57
C TYR A 688 -35.40 -31.28 -50.60
N GLY A 689 -34.06 -31.26 -50.70
CA GLY A 689 -33.23 -32.47 -50.78
C GLY A 689 -33.48 -33.33 -52.02
N ILE A 690 -33.99 -32.74 -53.11
CA ILE A 690 -34.41 -33.48 -54.30
C ILE A 690 -33.17 -34.09 -54.99
N PRO A 691 -33.13 -35.40 -55.26
CA PRO A 691 -32.00 -36.01 -55.97
C PRO A 691 -31.86 -35.44 -57.38
N GLU A 692 -30.66 -34.98 -57.78
CA GLU A 692 -30.44 -34.37 -59.11
C GLU A 692 -30.85 -35.28 -60.27
N GLN A 693 -30.75 -36.60 -60.10
CA GLN A 693 -31.14 -37.61 -61.10
C GLN A 693 -32.64 -37.58 -61.41
N MET A 694 -33.45 -37.07 -60.47
CA MET A 694 -34.89 -36.86 -60.62
C MET A 694 -35.18 -35.64 -61.49
N LEU A 695 -34.34 -34.60 -61.49
CA LEU A 695 -34.56 -33.33 -62.20
C LEU A 695 -34.13 -33.46 -63.67
N ARG A 696 -35.08 -33.85 -64.52
CA ARG A 696 -34.91 -33.97 -65.98
C ARG A 696 -36.00 -33.20 -66.71
N SER A 697 -35.80 -32.98 -68.01
CA SER A 697 -36.84 -32.41 -68.87
C SER A 697 -38.09 -33.31 -68.83
N GLY A 698 -39.23 -32.77 -68.37
CA GLY A 698 -40.51 -33.48 -68.24
C GLY A 698 -40.92 -33.90 -66.82
N VAL A 699 -40.20 -33.49 -65.77
CA VAL A 699 -40.63 -33.70 -64.37
C VAL A 699 -41.82 -32.80 -64.06
N THR A 700 -42.89 -33.37 -63.52
CA THR A 700 -44.10 -32.62 -63.20
C THR A 700 -44.10 -32.13 -61.75
N LEU A 701 -44.89 -31.08 -61.47
CA LEU A 701 -45.17 -30.62 -60.11
C LEU A 701 -45.73 -31.75 -59.22
N GLY A 702 -46.46 -32.71 -59.82
CA GLY A 702 -47.00 -33.87 -59.13
C GLY A 702 -45.91 -34.81 -58.61
N ASP A 703 -44.87 -35.05 -59.40
CA ASP A 703 -43.74 -35.91 -59.01
C ASP A 703 -42.96 -35.32 -57.82
N ILE A 704 -42.70 -34.00 -57.87
CA ILE A 704 -42.01 -33.27 -56.79
C ILE A 704 -42.88 -33.22 -55.53
N CYS A 705 -44.19 -33.03 -55.68
CA CYS A 705 -45.13 -33.07 -54.57
C CYS A 705 -45.13 -34.46 -53.90
N GLY A 706 -45.17 -35.53 -54.70
CA GLY A 706 -45.09 -36.91 -54.22
C GLY A 706 -43.82 -37.19 -53.42
N TYR A 707 -42.65 -36.79 -53.93
CA TYR A 707 -41.38 -36.93 -53.22
C TYR A 707 -41.38 -36.19 -51.87
N ASN A 708 -41.88 -34.96 -51.83
CA ASN A 708 -41.96 -34.17 -50.61
C ASN A 708 -42.91 -34.79 -49.56
N ILE A 709 -44.01 -35.42 -49.99
CA ILE A 709 -44.88 -36.19 -49.09
C ILE A 709 -44.09 -37.33 -48.45
N ASP A 710 -43.29 -38.06 -49.25
CA ASP A 710 -42.51 -39.20 -48.77
C ASP A 710 -41.38 -38.77 -47.80
N GLN A 711 -40.90 -37.52 -47.91
CA GLN A 711 -39.95 -36.89 -46.95
C GLN A 711 -40.62 -36.28 -45.71
N GLY A 712 -41.95 -36.36 -45.58
CA GLY A 712 -42.69 -35.83 -44.44
C GLY A 712 -42.82 -34.30 -44.43
N GLU A 713 -42.57 -33.63 -45.56
CA GLU A 713 -42.63 -32.16 -45.68
C GLU A 713 -44.02 -31.57 -45.44
N TYR A 714 -45.07 -32.38 -45.57
CA TYR A 714 -46.46 -31.97 -45.41
C TYR A 714 -47.15 -32.61 -44.18
N GLY A 715 -46.38 -33.27 -43.31
CA GLY A 715 -46.92 -34.05 -42.20
C GLY A 715 -47.56 -35.37 -42.64
N VAL A 716 -48.51 -35.89 -41.85
CA VAL A 716 -49.22 -37.15 -42.15
C VAL A 716 -50.26 -36.89 -43.24
N VAL A 717 -50.08 -37.52 -44.41
CA VAL A 717 -51.01 -37.45 -45.56
C VAL A 717 -51.75 -38.78 -45.70
N GLU A 718 -53.06 -38.79 -45.52
CA GLU A 718 -53.88 -40.01 -45.55
C GLU A 718 -54.15 -40.53 -46.98
N ASP A 719 -54.38 -39.64 -47.96
CA ASP A 719 -54.57 -39.97 -49.37
C ASP A 719 -53.61 -39.16 -50.25
N ARG A 720 -52.54 -39.84 -50.71
CA ARG A 720 -51.45 -39.25 -51.51
C ARG A 720 -51.94 -38.67 -52.83
N GLU A 721 -52.79 -39.37 -53.56
CA GLU A 721 -53.21 -38.93 -54.89
C GLU A 721 -54.21 -37.77 -54.82
N ALA A 722 -55.14 -37.81 -53.87
CA ALA A 722 -56.07 -36.71 -53.66
C ALA A 722 -55.32 -35.44 -53.24
N PHE A 723 -54.31 -35.56 -52.37
CA PHE A 723 -53.48 -34.44 -51.95
C PHE A 723 -52.68 -33.83 -53.11
N ILE A 724 -52.02 -34.65 -53.94
CA ILE A 724 -51.26 -34.15 -55.10
C ILE A 724 -52.18 -33.40 -56.09
N ARG A 725 -53.36 -33.96 -56.41
CA ARG A 725 -54.33 -33.29 -57.29
C ARG A 725 -54.78 -31.94 -56.73
N GLN A 726 -55.04 -31.88 -55.43
CA GLN A 726 -55.45 -30.65 -54.76
C GLN A 726 -54.31 -29.62 -54.70
N TYR A 727 -53.09 -30.06 -54.41
CA TYR A 727 -51.90 -29.21 -54.35
C TYR A 727 -51.56 -28.57 -55.71
N ILE A 728 -51.66 -29.33 -56.81
CA ILE A 728 -51.49 -28.81 -58.16
C ILE A 728 -52.57 -27.75 -58.45
N LYS A 729 -53.84 -28.09 -58.18
CA LYS A 729 -54.96 -27.16 -58.38
C LYS A 729 -54.78 -25.86 -57.61
N ASP A 730 -54.26 -25.93 -56.39
CA ASP A 730 -54.02 -24.76 -55.52
C ASP A 730 -52.80 -23.94 -55.92
N THR A 731 -51.80 -24.58 -56.55
CA THR A 731 -50.58 -23.90 -57.02
C THR A 731 -50.83 -23.01 -58.24
N PHE A 732 -51.75 -23.40 -59.12
CA PHE A 732 -52.12 -22.66 -60.34
C PHE A 732 -53.37 -21.77 -60.18
N ARG A 733 -53.86 -21.54 -58.95
CA ARG A 733 -54.96 -20.59 -58.72
C ARG A 733 -54.47 -19.16 -58.97
N PRO A 734 -55.15 -18.34 -59.80
CA PRO A 734 -54.68 -17.02 -60.23
C PRO A 734 -54.75 -15.93 -59.13
N GLN A 735 -54.03 -16.12 -58.04
CA GLN A 735 -53.84 -15.17 -56.95
C GLN A 735 -52.40 -15.25 -56.45
N ARG A 736 -51.81 -14.11 -56.10
CA ARG A 736 -50.52 -14.09 -55.40
C ARG A 736 -50.76 -14.58 -53.98
N VAL A 737 -50.18 -15.72 -53.63
CA VAL A 737 -50.26 -16.28 -52.28
C VAL A 737 -48.88 -16.20 -51.65
N VAL A 738 -48.78 -15.47 -50.53
CA VAL A 738 -47.61 -15.47 -49.65
C VAL A 738 -48.02 -16.19 -48.37
N PHE A 739 -47.31 -17.24 -48.01
CA PHE A 739 -47.59 -17.98 -46.78
C PHE A 739 -46.30 -18.56 -46.19
N GLU A 740 -46.28 -18.66 -44.86
CA GLU A 740 -45.15 -19.21 -44.10
C GLU A 740 -45.35 -20.73 -43.93
N LYS A 741 -44.28 -21.49 -44.12
CA LYS A 741 -44.23 -22.94 -43.91
C LYS A 741 -43.09 -23.27 -42.96
N VAL A 742 -43.41 -23.89 -41.83
CA VAL A 742 -42.42 -24.45 -40.92
C VAL A 742 -42.12 -25.88 -41.36
N ARG A 743 -40.85 -26.18 -41.58
CA ARG A 743 -40.39 -27.50 -41.99
C ARG A 743 -40.11 -28.41 -40.79
N PRO A 744 -40.05 -29.74 -40.98
CA PRO A 744 -39.72 -30.69 -39.90
C PRO A 744 -38.38 -30.40 -39.21
N ASN A 745 -37.41 -29.83 -39.93
CA ASN A 745 -36.11 -29.42 -39.41
C ASN A 745 -36.12 -28.05 -38.69
N LYS A 746 -37.31 -27.48 -38.41
CA LYS A 746 -37.55 -26.18 -37.76
C LYS A 746 -37.16 -24.93 -38.56
N THR A 747 -36.76 -25.09 -39.83
CA THR A 747 -36.57 -23.95 -40.75
C THR A 747 -37.93 -23.34 -41.11
N VAL A 748 -38.02 -22.01 -41.15
CA VAL A 748 -39.23 -21.29 -41.54
C VAL A 748 -39.06 -20.72 -42.95
N LEU A 749 -39.85 -21.20 -43.90
CA LEU A 749 -39.84 -20.72 -45.28
C LEU A 749 -41.04 -19.82 -45.57
N GLU A 750 -40.81 -18.66 -46.18
CA GLU A 750 -41.84 -17.85 -46.82
C GLU A 750 -41.93 -18.26 -48.30
N LEU A 751 -43.09 -18.71 -48.74
CA LEU A 751 -43.33 -19.09 -50.14
C LEU A 751 -44.13 -17.99 -50.83
N CYS A 752 -43.63 -17.47 -51.95
CA CYS A 752 -44.36 -16.52 -52.79
C CYS A 752 -44.56 -17.10 -54.20
N ARG A 753 -45.82 -17.23 -54.60
CA ARG A 753 -46.21 -17.75 -55.93
C ARG A 753 -46.65 -16.61 -56.84
N ILE A 754 -46.06 -16.54 -58.03
CA ILE A 754 -46.34 -15.55 -59.06
C ILE A 754 -46.74 -16.27 -60.35
N HIS A 755 -47.89 -15.91 -60.89
CA HIS A 755 -48.37 -16.44 -62.17
C HIS A 755 -47.78 -15.62 -63.31
N LEU A 756 -47.24 -16.30 -64.31
CA LEU A 756 -46.66 -15.68 -65.51
C LEU A 756 -47.74 -15.45 -66.56
N ALA A 757 -47.61 -14.36 -67.33
CA ALA A 757 -48.54 -14.03 -68.42
C ALA A 757 -48.58 -15.11 -69.53
N ALA A 758 -47.51 -15.89 -69.69
CA ALA A 758 -47.42 -17.04 -70.60
C ALA A 758 -48.00 -18.34 -70.00
N GLY A 759 -48.64 -18.30 -68.83
CA GLY A 759 -49.36 -19.41 -68.19
C GLY A 759 -48.53 -20.37 -67.33
N GLY A 760 -47.30 -20.03 -66.96
CA GLY A 760 -46.54 -20.75 -65.93
C GLY A 760 -46.72 -20.17 -64.52
N VAL A 761 -46.14 -20.83 -63.52
CA VAL A 761 -46.05 -20.35 -62.13
C VAL A 761 -44.59 -20.34 -61.69
N VAL A 762 -44.12 -19.19 -61.20
CA VAL A 762 -42.84 -19.07 -60.49
C VAL A 762 -43.12 -19.10 -59.00
N THR A 763 -42.43 -19.98 -58.27
CA THR A 763 -42.45 -20.01 -56.81
C THR A 763 -41.07 -19.65 -56.29
N THR A 764 -41.01 -18.67 -55.39
CA THR A 764 -39.82 -18.37 -54.59
C THR A 764 -39.99 -18.92 -53.18
N TYR A 765 -38.89 -19.43 -52.61
CA TYR A 765 -38.83 -20.04 -51.28
C TYR A 765 -37.75 -19.33 -50.47
N THR A 766 -38.13 -18.44 -49.56
CA THR A 766 -37.20 -17.63 -48.76
C THR A 766 -37.08 -18.21 -47.36
N ASP A 767 -35.87 -18.54 -46.90
CA ASP A 767 -35.65 -18.85 -45.49
C ASP A 767 -35.69 -17.57 -44.65
N ILE A 768 -36.73 -17.43 -43.81
CA ILE A 768 -36.93 -16.29 -42.93
C ILE A 768 -36.59 -16.60 -41.47
N THR A 769 -35.88 -17.70 -41.21
CA THR A 769 -35.55 -18.18 -39.85
C THR A 769 -34.78 -17.12 -39.06
N GLN A 770 -33.73 -16.51 -39.63
CA GLN A 770 -32.96 -15.44 -38.97
C GLN A 770 -33.82 -14.20 -38.69
N ARG A 771 -34.67 -13.79 -39.64
CA ARG A 771 -35.55 -12.63 -39.46
C ARG A 771 -36.55 -12.84 -38.32
N LYS A 772 -37.15 -14.03 -38.22
CA LYS A 772 -38.04 -14.39 -37.11
C LYS A 772 -37.28 -14.49 -35.78
N GLN A 773 -36.04 -14.99 -35.79
CA GLN A 773 -35.19 -15.01 -34.60
C GLN A 773 -34.86 -13.59 -34.12
N ALA A 774 -34.50 -12.68 -35.02
CA ALA A 774 -34.21 -11.28 -34.69
C ALA A 774 -35.46 -10.56 -34.14
N GLU A 775 -36.64 -10.80 -34.69
CA GLU A 775 -37.91 -10.23 -34.19
C GLU A 775 -38.24 -10.73 -32.77
N LEU A 776 -38.02 -12.02 -32.50
CA LEU A 776 -38.12 -12.61 -31.17
C LEU A 776 -37.07 -12.06 -30.21
N GLU A 777 -35.84 -11.87 -30.67
CA GLU A 777 -34.74 -11.34 -29.88
C GLU A 777 -34.95 -9.87 -29.51
N LEU A 778 -35.49 -9.06 -30.43
CA LEU A 778 -35.83 -7.66 -30.19
C LEU A 778 -36.99 -7.55 -29.19
N THR A 779 -37.98 -8.43 -29.28
CA THR A 779 -39.05 -8.55 -28.28
C THR A 779 -38.49 -8.97 -26.92
N ARG A 780 -37.53 -9.91 -26.90
CA ARG A 780 -36.85 -10.36 -25.68
C ARG A 780 -36.02 -9.25 -25.04
N LEU A 781 -35.26 -8.48 -25.83
CA LEU A 781 -34.48 -7.33 -25.38
C LEU A 781 -35.38 -6.25 -24.78
N ARG A 782 -36.50 -5.93 -25.43
CA ARG A 782 -37.47 -4.96 -24.91
C ARG A 782 -38.03 -5.38 -23.55
N ASN A 783 -38.42 -6.65 -23.42
CA ASN A 783 -38.91 -7.20 -22.15
C ASN A 783 -37.81 -7.24 -21.08
N LEU A 784 -36.56 -7.56 -21.47
CA LEU A 784 -35.41 -7.54 -20.58
C LEU A 784 -35.13 -6.14 -20.02
N LEU A 785 -35.14 -5.11 -20.88
CA LEU A 785 -34.95 -3.71 -20.46
C LEU A 785 -36.06 -3.26 -19.50
N GLY A 786 -37.32 -3.57 -19.80
CA GLY A 786 -38.44 -3.29 -18.89
C GLY A 786 -38.25 -3.95 -17.52
N ASN A 787 -37.90 -5.24 -17.51
CA ASN A 787 -37.66 -5.98 -16.28
C ASN A 787 -36.47 -5.43 -15.47
N ILE A 788 -35.40 -4.96 -16.13
CA ILE A 788 -34.25 -4.34 -15.46
C ILE A 788 -34.69 -3.05 -14.77
N ILE A 789 -35.40 -2.16 -15.48
CA ILE A 789 -35.87 -0.87 -14.94
C ILE A 789 -36.82 -1.09 -13.77
N ASP A 790 -37.72 -2.06 -13.86
CA ASP A 790 -38.69 -2.38 -12.79
C ASP A 790 -38.09 -3.14 -11.61
N SER A 791 -36.94 -3.78 -11.80
CA SER A 791 -36.23 -4.47 -10.72
C SER A 791 -35.16 -3.58 -10.05
N MET A 792 -34.97 -2.34 -10.52
CA MET A 792 -34.04 -1.42 -9.89
C MET A 792 -34.57 -0.98 -8.52
N PRO A 793 -33.74 -0.99 -7.46
CA PRO A 793 -34.12 -0.58 -6.11
C PRO A 793 -34.23 0.94 -5.93
N SER A 794 -34.03 1.71 -7.00
CA SER A 794 -34.16 3.16 -7.05
C SER A 794 -35.45 3.55 -7.78
N ALA A 795 -36.16 4.55 -7.29
CA ALA A 795 -37.30 5.10 -8.03
C ALA A 795 -36.79 5.88 -9.25
N LEU A 796 -37.25 5.49 -10.43
CA LEU A 796 -36.91 6.09 -11.72
C LEU A 796 -38.16 6.67 -12.36
N ILE A 797 -38.08 7.96 -12.68
CA ILE A 797 -39.16 8.73 -13.27
C ILE A 797 -38.63 9.37 -14.55
N GLY A 798 -39.15 8.96 -15.69
CA GLY A 798 -38.87 9.63 -16.98
C GLY A 798 -39.89 10.73 -17.22
N ILE A 799 -39.44 11.87 -17.73
CA ILE A 799 -40.29 13.00 -18.11
C ILE A 799 -39.92 13.53 -19.49
N ASP A 800 -40.89 14.08 -20.21
CA ASP A 800 -40.67 14.80 -21.47
C ASP A 800 -40.35 16.30 -21.24
N VAL A 801 -40.12 17.03 -22.34
CA VAL A 801 -39.87 18.49 -22.32
C VAL A 801 -41.00 19.32 -21.71
N ALA A 802 -42.23 18.81 -21.67
CA ALA A 802 -43.38 19.48 -21.06
C ALA A 802 -43.52 19.15 -19.56
N GLY A 803 -42.65 18.29 -19.02
CA GLY A 803 -42.70 17.82 -17.62
C GLY A 803 -43.77 16.75 -17.37
N CYS A 804 -44.29 16.13 -18.43
CA CYS A 804 -45.22 15.02 -18.34
C CYS A 804 -44.45 13.71 -18.16
N ILE A 805 -44.98 12.83 -17.31
CA ILE A 805 -44.31 11.56 -16.97
C ILE A 805 -44.41 10.59 -18.15
N THR A 806 -43.26 10.12 -18.63
CA THR A 806 -43.15 9.11 -19.70
C THR A 806 -42.84 7.72 -19.16
N HIS A 807 -42.12 7.63 -18.04
CA HIS A 807 -41.74 6.37 -17.41
C HIS A 807 -41.92 6.44 -15.90
N TRP A 808 -42.43 5.36 -15.32
CA TRP A 808 -42.69 5.23 -13.89
C TRP A 808 -42.41 3.79 -13.47
N ASN A 809 -41.23 3.54 -12.90
CA ASN A 809 -40.84 2.17 -12.55
C ASN A 809 -41.55 1.66 -11.29
N ARG A 810 -41.49 0.35 -11.06
CA ARG A 810 -42.11 -0.28 -9.89
C ARG A 810 -41.72 0.32 -8.54
N GLU A 811 -40.47 0.76 -8.39
CA GLU A 811 -40.01 1.37 -7.15
C GLU A 811 -40.62 2.77 -6.95
N ALA A 812 -40.79 3.55 -8.02
CA ALA A 812 -41.55 4.81 -7.96
C ALA A 812 -43.02 4.57 -7.56
N GLU A 813 -43.66 3.48 -8.00
CA GLU A 813 -44.99 3.10 -7.52
C GLU A 813 -45.01 2.81 -6.01
N ARG A 814 -44.01 2.08 -5.53
CA ARG A 814 -43.90 1.68 -4.11
C ARG A 814 -43.71 2.90 -3.22
N MET A 815 -42.80 3.80 -3.59
CA MET A 815 -42.47 4.99 -2.81
C MET A 815 -43.60 6.02 -2.82
N SER A 816 -44.24 6.25 -3.97
CA SER A 816 -45.32 7.24 -4.11
C SER A 816 -46.70 6.71 -3.72
N GLY A 817 -46.91 5.39 -3.75
CA GLY A 817 -48.23 4.76 -3.66
C GLY A 817 -49.09 4.89 -4.93
N ILE A 818 -48.56 5.46 -6.02
CA ILE A 818 -49.29 5.73 -7.26
C ILE A 818 -48.89 4.71 -8.32
N LYS A 819 -49.86 4.04 -8.94
CA LYS A 819 -49.60 3.09 -10.04
C LYS A 819 -49.17 3.83 -11.31
N ALA A 820 -48.26 3.23 -12.07
CA ALA A 820 -47.69 3.73 -13.32
C ALA A 820 -48.78 4.09 -14.34
N ALA A 821 -49.84 3.27 -14.45
CA ALA A 821 -50.96 3.56 -15.34
C ALA A 821 -51.73 4.86 -15.01
N ALA A 822 -51.66 5.32 -13.76
CA ALA A 822 -52.25 6.59 -13.32
C ALA A 822 -51.22 7.74 -13.30
N ALA A 823 -49.92 7.43 -13.37
CA ALA A 823 -48.85 8.41 -13.35
C ALA A 823 -48.39 8.83 -14.75
N ILE A 824 -48.32 7.88 -15.69
CA ILE A 824 -47.87 8.14 -17.07
C ILE A 824 -48.85 9.10 -17.76
N GLY A 825 -48.31 10.15 -18.38
CA GLY A 825 -49.05 11.21 -19.07
C GLY A 825 -49.53 12.36 -18.18
N GLU A 826 -49.48 12.22 -16.85
CA GLU A 826 -49.79 13.31 -15.94
C GLU A 826 -48.57 14.22 -15.71
N PRO A 827 -48.77 15.51 -15.38
CA PRO A 827 -47.67 16.40 -15.02
C PRO A 827 -47.04 16.00 -13.69
N LEU A 828 -45.70 15.98 -13.62
CA LEU A 828 -44.97 15.63 -12.39
C LEU A 828 -45.37 16.50 -11.18
N SER A 829 -45.69 17.78 -11.42
CA SER A 829 -46.12 18.76 -10.42
C SER A 829 -47.43 18.39 -9.71
N ARG A 830 -48.29 17.59 -10.34
CA ARG A 830 -49.59 17.19 -9.79
C ARG A 830 -49.47 16.02 -8.81
N LEU A 831 -48.57 15.09 -9.09
CA LEU A 831 -48.40 13.86 -8.31
C LEU A 831 -47.43 14.05 -7.13
N ILE A 832 -46.51 15.00 -7.23
CA ILE A 832 -45.56 15.32 -6.15
C ILE A 832 -45.66 16.80 -5.76
N PRO A 833 -46.70 17.23 -5.02
CA PRO A 833 -46.86 18.63 -4.61
C PRO A 833 -45.85 19.10 -3.53
N ARG A 834 -45.05 18.17 -2.96
CA ARG A 834 -44.20 18.42 -1.77
C ARG A 834 -42.74 18.75 -2.05
N PHE A 835 -42.32 18.79 -3.32
CA PHE A 835 -40.95 19.15 -3.73
C PHE A 835 -40.93 20.31 -4.76
N PRO A 836 -41.30 21.53 -4.35
CA PRO A 836 -41.38 22.68 -5.28
C PRO A 836 -40.06 22.97 -6.01
N ASP A 837 -38.93 22.73 -5.36
CA ASP A 837 -37.60 23.04 -5.92
C ASP A 837 -37.14 22.05 -7.01
N VAL A 838 -37.74 20.86 -7.11
CA VAL A 838 -37.30 19.83 -8.07
C VAL A 838 -37.67 20.21 -9.50
N LEU A 839 -38.80 20.90 -9.72
CA LEU A 839 -39.23 21.34 -11.05
C LEU A 839 -38.28 22.39 -11.66
N GLN A 840 -37.82 23.37 -10.86
CA GLN A 840 -36.79 24.31 -11.30
C GLN A 840 -35.47 23.60 -11.63
N LYS A 841 -35.14 22.55 -10.88
CA LYS A 841 -33.91 21.77 -11.11
C LYS A 841 -34.01 20.91 -12.37
N VAL A 842 -35.20 20.40 -12.69
CA VAL A 842 -35.49 19.74 -13.96
C VAL A 842 -35.27 20.70 -15.13
N GLU A 843 -35.88 21.89 -15.08
CA GLU A 843 -35.71 22.91 -16.12
C GLU A 843 -34.23 23.29 -16.30
N ARG A 844 -33.50 23.45 -15.20
CA ARG A 844 -32.06 23.74 -15.23
C ARG A 844 -31.24 22.60 -15.82
N ALA A 845 -31.49 21.35 -15.43
CA ALA A 845 -30.76 20.19 -15.94
C ALA A 845 -30.98 20.00 -17.46
N ILE A 846 -32.21 20.23 -17.94
CA ILE A 846 -32.55 20.18 -19.37
C ILE A 846 -31.92 21.37 -20.11
N GLY A 847 -31.96 22.58 -19.55
CA GLY A 847 -31.39 23.78 -20.18
C GLY A 847 -29.87 23.81 -20.24
N GLU A 848 -29.17 23.32 -19.20
CA GLU A 848 -27.71 23.31 -19.11
C GLU A 848 -27.06 22.05 -19.71
N LEU A 849 -27.86 21.03 -20.07
CA LEU A 849 -27.38 19.73 -20.57
C LEU A 849 -26.39 19.01 -19.63
N SER A 850 -26.52 19.24 -18.32
CA SER A 850 -25.67 18.65 -17.30
C SER A 850 -26.53 17.97 -16.22
N PRO A 851 -26.10 16.79 -15.71
CA PRO A 851 -26.76 16.18 -14.57
C PRO A 851 -26.77 17.11 -13.35
N THR A 852 -27.90 17.16 -12.66
CA THR A 852 -28.04 17.89 -11.38
C THR A 852 -28.26 16.89 -10.27
N GLN A 853 -27.50 16.99 -9.18
CA GLN A 853 -27.59 16.09 -8.03
C GLN A 853 -27.75 16.87 -6.74
N GLU A 854 -28.56 16.34 -5.83
CA GLU A 854 -28.72 16.84 -4.48
C GLU A 854 -28.88 15.68 -3.50
N THR A 855 -28.13 15.73 -2.41
CA THR A 855 -28.01 14.63 -1.44
C THR A 855 -28.61 15.03 -0.10
N ASN A 856 -29.18 14.06 0.62
CA ASN A 856 -29.74 14.23 1.96
C ASN A 856 -30.86 15.29 2.05
N LEU A 857 -31.72 15.37 1.03
CA LEU A 857 -32.91 16.21 1.09
C LEU A 857 -33.82 15.71 2.21
N ARG A 858 -33.92 16.51 3.26
CA ARG A 858 -34.72 16.20 4.44
C ARG A 858 -36.19 16.47 4.17
N TRP A 859 -37.02 15.47 4.44
CA TRP A 859 -38.48 15.50 4.34
C TRP A 859 -39.08 15.12 5.69
N GLU A 860 -40.23 15.70 6.06
CA GLU A 860 -41.07 15.19 7.17
C GLU A 860 -42.44 14.65 6.66
N ASP A 861 -42.79 13.42 7.03
CA ASP A 861 -44.04 12.79 6.59
C ASP A 861 -45.26 13.29 7.37
N ALA A 862 -46.47 12.84 6.99
CA ALA A 862 -47.71 13.27 7.65
C ALA A 862 -47.84 12.79 9.12
N LYS A 863 -46.96 11.88 9.57
CA LYS A 863 -46.88 11.35 10.94
C LYS A 863 -45.77 12.03 11.76
N GLY A 864 -44.99 12.94 11.16
CA GLY A 864 -43.87 13.64 11.79
C GLY A 864 -42.53 12.87 11.74
N GLU A 865 -42.45 11.79 10.96
CA GLU A 865 -41.20 11.05 10.76
C GLU A 865 -40.32 11.73 9.71
N VAL A 866 -39.03 11.83 10.02
CA VAL A 866 -38.04 12.47 9.16
C VAL A 866 -37.40 11.40 8.25
N HIS A 867 -37.44 11.67 6.95
CA HIS A 867 -36.86 10.88 5.87
C HIS A 867 -35.80 11.69 5.12
N TYR A 868 -34.83 11.01 4.51
CA TYR A 868 -33.76 11.61 3.71
C TYR A 868 -33.75 11.02 2.29
N MET A 869 -33.65 11.88 1.29
CA MET A 869 -33.73 11.50 -0.12
C MET A 869 -32.53 12.05 -0.91
N ASP A 870 -31.95 11.22 -1.76
CA ASP A 870 -30.99 11.64 -2.78
C ASP A 870 -31.71 11.75 -4.13
N VAL A 871 -31.58 12.91 -4.77
CA VAL A 871 -32.26 13.23 -6.04
C VAL A 871 -31.21 13.50 -7.12
N THR A 872 -31.27 12.75 -8.22
CA THR A 872 -30.39 12.98 -9.39
C THR A 872 -31.21 13.10 -10.66
N ILE A 873 -30.94 14.12 -11.46
CA ILE A 873 -31.67 14.41 -12.71
C ILE A 873 -30.67 14.30 -13.87
N TYR A 874 -30.96 13.42 -14.83
CA TYR A 874 -30.17 13.19 -16.04
C TYR A 874 -30.91 13.70 -17.27
N PRO A 875 -30.37 14.66 -18.04
CA PRO A 875 -30.98 15.07 -19.30
C PRO A 875 -30.82 13.98 -20.37
N LEU A 876 -31.89 13.73 -21.14
CA LEU A 876 -31.88 12.81 -22.28
C LEU A 876 -31.77 13.61 -23.59
N LEU A 877 -30.71 13.34 -24.35
CA LEU A 877 -30.48 13.87 -25.69
C LEU A 877 -30.21 12.70 -26.65
N ALA A 878 -31.25 12.20 -27.30
CA ALA A 878 -31.11 11.27 -28.43
C ALA A 878 -32.14 11.65 -29.51
N GLU A 879 -31.85 11.34 -30.78
CA GLU A 879 -32.48 11.82 -32.04
C GLU A 879 -34.03 11.77 -32.13
N SER A 880 -34.75 11.33 -31.10
CA SER A 880 -36.21 11.34 -31.04
C SER A 880 -36.84 11.50 -29.64
N VAL A 881 -36.07 11.65 -28.55
CA VAL A 881 -36.60 11.78 -27.18
C VAL A 881 -35.86 12.88 -26.44
N GLU A 882 -36.49 14.05 -26.32
CA GLU A 882 -36.03 15.16 -25.48
C GLU A 882 -36.77 15.09 -24.12
N GLY A 883 -36.02 15.13 -23.02
CA GLY A 883 -36.58 15.01 -21.67
C GLY A 883 -35.53 14.81 -20.58
N ALA A 884 -35.94 14.27 -19.44
CA ALA A 884 -35.03 13.93 -18.35
C ALA A 884 -35.45 12.65 -17.61
N VAL A 885 -34.48 11.97 -17.00
CA VAL A 885 -34.71 10.87 -16.05
C VAL A 885 -34.34 11.36 -14.65
N ILE A 886 -35.30 11.27 -13.74
CA ILE A 886 -35.14 11.59 -12.32
C ILE A 886 -34.96 10.28 -11.56
N ARG A 887 -33.88 10.17 -10.81
CA ARG A 887 -33.61 9.09 -9.86
C ARG A 887 -33.80 9.60 -8.44
N LEU A 888 -34.54 8.83 -7.65
CA LEU A 888 -34.80 9.09 -6.22
C LEU A 888 -34.32 7.87 -5.42
N ASP A 889 -33.40 8.10 -4.48
CA ASP A 889 -32.87 7.07 -3.57
C ASP A 889 -33.21 7.45 -2.12
N ASP A 890 -33.93 6.58 -1.40
CA ASP A 890 -34.18 6.76 0.04
C ASP A 890 -32.94 6.36 0.83
N VAL A 891 -32.32 7.35 1.48
CA VAL A 891 -31.09 7.19 2.25
C VAL A 891 -31.34 7.33 3.75
N THR A 892 -32.59 7.23 4.21
CA THR A 892 -32.98 7.46 5.60
C THR A 892 -32.25 6.54 6.58
N GLU A 893 -32.19 5.24 6.29
CA GLU A 893 -31.47 4.28 7.14
C GLU A 893 -29.96 4.52 7.12
N THR A 894 -29.39 4.84 5.96
CA THR A 894 -27.96 5.14 5.82
C THR A 894 -27.58 6.37 6.65
N VAL A 895 -28.33 7.46 6.55
CA VAL A 895 -28.08 8.68 7.35
C VAL A 895 -28.26 8.41 8.85
N ARG A 896 -29.28 7.65 9.26
CA ARG A 896 -29.46 7.26 10.67
C ARG A 896 -28.29 6.38 11.18
N MET A 897 -27.79 5.47 10.35
CA MET A 897 -26.62 4.65 10.66
C MET A 897 -25.33 5.47 10.73
N GLU A 898 -25.15 6.45 9.84
CA GLU A 898 -24.02 7.37 9.89
C GLU A 898 -24.05 8.23 11.17
N GLU A 899 -25.20 8.76 11.56
CA GLU A 899 -25.35 9.50 12.83
C GLU A 899 -25.02 8.61 14.04
N MET A 900 -25.50 7.36 14.05
CA MET A 900 -25.15 6.37 15.08
C MET A 900 -23.66 6.01 15.08
N MET A 901 -23.04 5.90 13.89
CA MET A 901 -21.62 5.62 13.73
C MET A 901 -20.77 6.79 14.26
N VAL A 902 -21.16 8.04 13.98
CA VAL A 902 -20.49 9.23 14.51
C VAL A 902 -20.59 9.29 16.04
N GLN A 903 -21.73 8.90 16.62
CA GLN A 903 -21.85 8.77 18.08
C GLN A 903 -20.95 7.66 18.63
N SER A 904 -20.88 6.50 17.96
CA SER A 904 -19.98 5.40 18.33
C SER A 904 -18.51 5.80 18.23
N GLU A 905 -18.11 6.54 17.19
CA GLU A 905 -16.74 7.03 17.00
C GLU A 905 -16.34 8.03 18.08
N LYS A 906 -17.23 8.97 18.44
CA LYS A 906 -17.01 9.87 19.58
C LYS A 906 -16.81 9.09 20.89
N MET A 907 -17.58 8.01 21.10
CA MET A 907 -17.45 7.15 22.28
C MET A 907 -16.14 6.35 22.29
N LEU A 908 -15.73 5.82 21.14
CA LEU A 908 -14.45 5.11 20.97
C LEU A 908 -13.25 6.03 21.19
N SER A 909 -13.32 7.27 20.73
CA SER A 909 -12.28 8.29 20.95
C SER A 909 -12.09 8.60 22.44
N VAL A 910 -13.19 8.76 23.18
CA VAL A 910 -13.15 8.96 24.65
C VAL A 910 -12.57 7.73 25.36
N GLY A 911 -12.93 6.52 24.93
CA GLY A 911 -12.40 5.26 25.49
C GLY A 911 -10.89 5.08 25.26
N GLY A 912 -10.39 5.39 24.05
CA GLY A 912 -8.96 5.26 23.71
C GLY A 912 -8.03 6.19 24.48
N LEU A 913 -8.48 7.43 24.74
CA LEU A 913 -7.74 8.39 25.58
C LEU A 913 -7.84 8.03 27.08
N ALA A 914 -8.97 7.47 27.52
CA ALA A 914 -9.22 7.14 28.92
C ALA A 914 -8.23 6.11 29.49
N ALA A 915 -7.83 5.07 28.75
CA ALA A 915 -6.94 4.03 29.29
C ALA A 915 -5.52 4.53 29.60
N GLY A 916 -4.93 5.32 28.71
CA GLY A 916 -3.60 5.90 28.92
C GLY A 916 -3.62 6.95 30.03
N MET A 917 -4.57 7.89 29.95
CA MET A 917 -4.73 8.95 30.96
C MET A 917 -5.07 8.38 32.34
N ALA A 918 -5.85 7.31 32.43
CA ALA A 918 -6.23 6.77 33.72
C ALA A 918 -5.06 6.17 34.49
N HIS A 919 -4.12 5.49 33.82
CA HIS A 919 -2.92 5.00 34.49
C HIS A 919 -2.01 6.16 34.92
N GLU A 920 -1.91 7.21 34.09
CA GLU A 920 -1.10 8.40 34.40
C GLU A 920 -1.70 9.32 35.46
N ILE A 921 -3.03 9.36 35.62
CA ILE A 921 -3.74 10.14 36.64
C ILE A 921 -3.90 9.35 37.94
N ASN A 922 -4.16 8.03 37.87
CA ASN A 922 -4.27 7.21 39.08
C ASN A 922 -2.95 7.09 39.83
N ASN A 923 -1.81 7.09 39.13
CA ASN A 923 -0.49 7.02 39.76
C ASN A 923 -0.23 8.19 40.74
N PRO A 924 -0.32 9.48 40.33
CA PRO A 924 -0.16 10.60 41.23
C PRO A 924 -1.30 10.71 42.25
N LEU A 925 -2.56 10.40 41.89
CA LEU A 925 -3.67 10.38 42.84
C LEU A 925 -3.46 9.37 43.97
N ALA A 926 -3.03 8.15 43.64
CA ALA A 926 -2.68 7.12 44.62
C ALA A 926 -1.53 7.60 45.51
N GLY A 927 -0.51 8.25 44.94
CA GLY A 927 0.57 8.86 45.69
C GLY A 927 0.09 9.94 46.68
N ILE A 928 -0.81 10.83 46.25
CA ILE A 928 -1.39 11.89 47.09
C ILE A 928 -2.22 11.28 48.23
N VAL A 929 -3.18 10.41 47.91
CA VAL A 929 -4.05 9.77 48.91
C VAL A 929 -3.24 8.93 49.90
N GLN A 930 -2.25 8.18 49.42
CA GLN A 930 -1.36 7.40 50.27
C GLN A 930 -0.50 8.30 51.16
N SER A 931 0.04 9.40 50.64
CA SER A 931 0.86 10.34 51.42
C SER A 931 0.02 10.99 52.52
N VAL A 932 -1.21 11.40 52.23
CA VAL A 932 -2.16 11.92 53.23
C VAL A 932 -2.47 10.86 54.29
N GLN A 933 -2.72 9.62 53.88
CA GLN A 933 -2.96 8.52 54.82
C GLN A 933 -1.75 8.28 55.74
N VAL A 934 -0.53 8.32 55.20
CA VAL A 934 0.72 8.19 55.97
C VAL A 934 0.91 9.39 56.90
N MET A 935 0.60 10.61 56.47
CA MET A 935 0.64 11.80 57.33
C MET A 935 -0.33 11.65 58.50
N ASN A 936 -1.58 11.27 58.24
CA ASN A 936 -2.56 10.99 59.31
C ASN A 936 -2.05 9.92 60.29
N THR A 937 -1.41 8.86 59.78
CA THR A 937 -0.90 7.77 60.64
C THR A 937 0.36 8.17 61.43
N ARG A 938 1.25 8.99 60.85
CA ARG A 938 2.51 9.43 61.49
C ARG A 938 2.35 10.65 62.39
N LEU A 939 1.23 11.35 62.28
CA LEU A 939 0.87 12.47 63.14
C LEU A 939 -0.18 12.07 64.18
N GLY A 940 -0.92 10.98 63.96
CA GLY A 940 -1.91 10.48 64.89
C GLY A 940 -1.32 9.83 66.16
N PRO A 941 -2.14 9.70 67.22
CA PRO A 941 -1.72 9.18 68.53
C PRO A 941 -1.56 7.65 68.56
N ASP A 942 -1.99 6.93 67.53
CA ASP A 942 -2.11 5.47 67.56
C ASP A 942 -0.76 4.72 67.50
N MET A 943 0.26 5.31 66.86
CA MET A 943 1.56 4.65 66.76
C MET A 943 2.47 4.97 67.96
N ALA A 944 2.91 3.92 68.67
CA ALA A 944 3.84 4.03 69.79
C ALA A 944 5.15 4.77 69.43
N LYS A 945 5.59 4.66 68.18
CA LYS A 945 6.78 5.36 67.68
C LYS A 945 6.57 6.88 67.60
N ASN A 946 5.36 7.36 67.36
CA ASN A 946 5.07 8.80 67.31
C ASN A 946 5.20 9.42 68.70
N ARG A 947 4.68 8.75 69.73
CA ARG A 947 4.85 9.14 71.14
C ARG A 947 6.33 9.25 71.53
N GLN A 948 7.13 8.23 71.22
CA GLN A 948 8.57 8.23 71.53
C GLN A 948 9.33 9.38 70.85
N VAL A 949 9.00 9.68 69.59
CA VAL A 949 9.66 10.77 68.85
C VAL A 949 9.22 12.14 69.37
N ALA A 950 7.94 12.32 69.71
CA ALA A 950 7.44 13.54 70.34
C ALA A 950 8.17 13.83 71.65
N GLU A 951 8.27 12.83 72.54
CA GLU A 951 8.99 12.94 73.81
C GLU A 951 10.47 13.29 73.61
N ALA A 952 11.14 12.64 72.65
CA ALA A 952 12.54 12.94 72.32
C ALA A 952 12.74 14.37 71.80
N CYS A 953 11.71 14.98 71.21
CA CYS A 953 11.72 16.37 70.76
C CYS A 953 11.28 17.36 71.86
N GLY A 954 10.99 16.89 73.07
CA GLY A 954 10.53 17.73 74.19
C GLY A 954 9.07 18.16 74.10
N THR A 955 8.23 17.41 73.37
CA THR A 955 6.78 17.66 73.25
C THR A 955 5.98 16.37 73.50
N SER A 956 4.65 16.44 73.50
CA SER A 956 3.77 15.26 73.58
C SER A 956 2.96 15.11 72.29
N ILE A 957 2.51 13.90 71.97
CA ILE A 957 1.71 13.68 70.75
C ILE A 957 0.36 14.37 70.85
N GLU A 958 -0.19 14.49 72.06
CA GLU A 958 -1.44 15.20 72.36
C GLU A 958 -1.30 16.70 72.08
N ALA A 959 -0.16 17.31 72.42
CA ALA A 959 0.09 18.73 72.11
C ALA A 959 0.23 19.00 70.60
N ILE A 960 0.72 18.01 69.83
CA ILE A 960 0.79 18.09 68.37
C ILE A 960 -0.61 17.95 67.76
N ASP A 961 -1.42 17.04 68.28
CA ASP A 961 -2.80 16.80 67.82
C ASP A 961 -3.70 18.03 68.11
N ASP A 962 -3.60 18.59 69.32
CA ASP A 962 -4.28 19.85 69.69
C ASP A 962 -3.90 21.01 68.75
N TYR A 963 -2.62 21.10 68.38
CA TYR A 963 -2.16 22.09 67.40
C TYR A 963 -2.78 21.84 66.01
N MET A 964 -2.85 20.59 65.57
CA MET A 964 -3.44 20.22 64.29
C MET A 964 -4.94 20.54 64.23
N GLU A 965 -5.67 20.29 65.31
CA GLU A 965 -7.09 20.66 65.42
C GLU A 965 -7.27 22.18 65.41
N GLN A 966 -6.55 22.93 66.27
CA GLN A 966 -6.68 24.38 66.35
C GLN A 966 -6.31 25.10 65.04
N ARG A 967 -5.39 24.52 64.26
CA ARG A 967 -4.98 25.04 62.96
C ARG A 967 -5.81 24.50 61.79
N GLY A 968 -6.77 23.60 62.06
CA GLY A 968 -7.63 23.01 61.03
C GLY A 968 -6.87 22.13 60.03
N ILE A 969 -5.76 21.52 60.44
CA ILE A 969 -4.93 20.69 59.55
C ILE A 969 -5.64 19.36 59.25
N SER A 970 -6.30 18.74 60.23
CA SER A 970 -7.00 17.46 60.03
C SER A 970 -8.14 17.55 58.99
N PRO A 971 -9.05 18.55 59.04
CA PRO A 971 -10.05 18.76 57.99
C PRO A 971 -9.45 19.01 56.60
N LEU A 972 -8.31 19.70 56.50
CA LEU A 972 -7.64 19.93 55.22
C LEU A 972 -7.09 18.62 54.63
N LEU A 973 -6.50 17.77 55.47
CA LEU A 973 -6.03 16.44 55.06
C LEU A 973 -7.19 15.55 54.61
N GLU A 974 -8.32 15.58 55.31
CA GLU A 974 -9.53 14.86 54.91
C GLU A 974 -10.08 15.35 53.56
N MET A 975 -10.16 16.66 53.34
CA MET A 975 -10.62 17.25 52.09
C MET A 975 -9.74 16.83 50.89
N ILE A 976 -8.41 16.79 51.08
CA ILE A 976 -7.47 16.32 50.05
C ILE A 976 -7.71 14.83 49.75
N SER A 977 -7.90 14.02 50.80
CA SER A 977 -8.17 12.58 50.66
C SER A 977 -9.49 12.33 49.91
N GLU A 978 -10.56 13.04 50.27
CA GLU A 978 -11.86 12.90 49.64
C GLU A 978 -11.84 13.36 48.17
N SER A 979 -11.19 14.49 47.89
CA SER A 979 -11.00 14.99 46.52
C SER A 979 -10.23 13.99 45.66
N GLY A 980 -9.17 13.39 46.22
CA GLY A 980 -8.38 12.36 45.54
C GLY A 980 -9.20 11.09 45.26
N LYS A 981 -9.99 10.62 46.23
CA LYS A 981 -10.91 9.48 46.05
C LYS A 981 -11.99 9.76 45.01
N ARG A 982 -12.53 10.98 44.98
CA ARG A 982 -13.54 11.41 44.00
C ARG A 982 -12.98 11.44 42.58
N ALA A 983 -11.79 12.01 42.41
CA ALA A 983 -11.08 12.01 41.13
C ALA A 983 -10.79 10.59 40.64
N ALA A 984 -10.32 9.70 41.53
CA ALA A 984 -10.08 8.29 41.21
C ALA A 984 -11.36 7.56 40.78
N LYS A 985 -12.53 7.88 41.38
CA LYS A 985 -13.83 7.31 40.98
C LYS A 985 -14.27 7.77 39.58
N ILE A 986 -14.06 9.04 39.25
CA ILE A 986 -14.34 9.57 37.90
C ILE A 986 -13.45 8.89 36.87
N VAL A 987 -12.14 8.81 37.15
CA VAL A 987 -11.17 8.15 36.28
C VAL A 987 -11.51 6.66 36.10
N SER A 988 -11.90 5.96 37.17
CA SER A 988 -12.35 4.55 37.10
C SER A 988 -13.60 4.37 36.23
N SER A 989 -14.57 5.29 36.35
CA SER A 989 -15.77 5.30 35.50
C SER A 989 -15.44 5.59 34.03
N MET A 990 -14.41 6.38 33.77
CA MET A 990 -13.87 6.60 32.42
C MET A 990 -13.14 5.34 31.90
N LEU A 991 -12.46 4.61 32.79
CA LEU A 991 -11.73 3.37 32.52
C LEU A 991 -12.65 2.19 32.18
N SER A 992 -13.87 2.14 32.74
CA SER A 992 -14.86 1.11 32.39
C SER A 992 -15.31 1.17 30.93
N PHE A 993 -15.10 2.28 30.23
CA PHE A 993 -15.33 2.37 28.78
C PHE A 993 -14.22 1.71 27.94
N SER A 994 -12.99 1.65 28.47
CA SER A 994 -11.83 1.16 27.71
C SER A 994 -11.50 -0.31 27.94
N ARG A 995 -11.91 -0.89 29.07
CA ARG A 995 -11.62 -2.30 29.38
C ARG A 995 -12.63 -3.20 28.68
N LYS A 996 -12.16 -4.05 27.76
CA LYS A 996 -12.84 -5.32 27.44
C LYS A 996 -12.75 -6.20 28.69
N SER A 997 -13.74 -6.11 29.57
CA SER A 997 -13.93 -7.11 30.63
C SER A 997 -14.25 -8.45 29.95
N ASP A 998 -13.78 -9.57 30.51
CA ASP A 998 -14.26 -10.91 30.12
C ASP A 998 -15.74 -11.04 30.54
N LEU A 999 -16.63 -10.49 29.72
CA LEU A 999 -18.07 -10.50 29.96
C LEU A 999 -18.59 -11.91 29.75
N LYS A 1000 -19.20 -12.47 30.80
CA LYS A 1000 -19.85 -13.77 30.75
C LYS A 1000 -21.31 -13.58 30.35
N PHE A 1001 -21.57 -13.68 29.06
CA PHE A 1001 -22.93 -13.67 28.54
C PHE A 1001 -23.62 -15.00 28.84
N GLU A 1002 -24.80 -14.93 29.42
CA GLU A 1002 -25.65 -16.05 29.78
C GLU A 1002 -27.11 -15.72 29.40
N LEU A 1003 -27.92 -16.74 29.16
CA LEU A 1003 -29.37 -16.56 29.06
C LEU A 1003 -29.91 -16.27 30.45
N ARG A 1004 -30.54 -15.11 30.64
CA ARG A 1004 -31.14 -14.70 31.92
C ARG A 1004 -32.55 -14.16 31.77
N ASP A 1005 -33.37 -14.46 32.76
CA ASP A 1005 -34.70 -13.88 32.91
C ASP A 1005 -34.58 -12.42 33.37
N LEU A 1006 -34.97 -11.48 32.50
CA LEU A 1006 -34.90 -10.05 32.80
C LEU A 1006 -35.89 -9.61 33.88
N ARG A 1007 -36.95 -10.39 34.16
CA ARG A 1007 -37.89 -10.10 35.26
C ARG A 1007 -37.18 -10.23 36.60
N LEU A 1008 -36.47 -11.35 36.80
CA LEU A 1008 -35.69 -11.61 38.01
C LEU A 1008 -34.60 -10.55 38.18
N LEU A 1009 -33.87 -10.24 37.10
CA LEU A 1009 -32.80 -9.24 37.14
C LEU A 1009 -33.32 -7.83 37.48
N LEU A 1010 -34.49 -7.46 36.94
CA LEU A 1010 -35.12 -6.17 37.22
C LEU A 1010 -35.61 -6.10 38.68
N ASP A 1011 -36.20 -7.18 39.20
CA ASP A 1011 -36.64 -7.27 40.59
C ASP A 1011 -35.46 -7.22 41.58
N GLU A 1012 -34.38 -7.96 41.34
CA GLU A 1012 -33.14 -7.89 42.11
C GLU A 1012 -32.55 -6.47 42.11
N THR A 1013 -32.61 -5.78 40.96
CA THR A 1013 -32.13 -4.40 40.85
C THR A 1013 -32.97 -3.44 41.68
N VAL A 1014 -34.30 -3.59 41.66
CA VAL A 1014 -35.22 -2.77 42.47
C VAL A 1014 -34.95 -3.00 43.97
N GLU A 1015 -34.67 -4.23 44.38
CA GLU A 1015 -34.31 -4.53 45.77
C GLU A 1015 -33.00 -3.84 46.19
N ILE A 1016 -31.98 -3.87 45.33
CA ILE A 1016 -30.71 -3.16 45.58
C ILE A 1016 -30.91 -1.65 45.63
N ALA A 1017 -31.71 -1.09 44.72
CA ALA A 1017 -32.04 0.33 44.73
C ALA A 1017 -32.77 0.74 46.02
N SER A 1018 -33.60 -0.16 46.58
CA SER A 1018 -34.33 0.05 47.82
C SER A 1018 -33.45 -0.06 49.08
N ASN A 1019 -32.35 -0.82 49.01
CA ASN A 1019 -31.42 -1.07 50.12
C ASN A 1019 -30.20 -0.12 50.16
N ASP A 1020 -29.89 0.62 49.09
CA ASP A 1020 -28.81 1.64 49.02
C ASP A 1020 -29.18 2.92 49.81
N TYR A 1021 -29.46 2.76 51.12
CA TYR A 1021 -29.74 3.86 52.04
C TYR A 1021 -28.42 4.53 52.45
N ASN A 1022 -28.21 5.75 51.95
CA ASN A 1022 -27.08 6.57 52.36
C ASN A 1022 -27.60 7.93 52.85
N LEU A 1023 -27.26 8.30 54.09
CA LEU A 1023 -27.72 9.50 54.80
C LEU A 1023 -27.33 10.81 54.09
N ASP A 1024 -26.35 10.77 53.18
CA ASP A 1024 -25.89 11.92 52.37
C ASP A 1024 -26.65 12.09 51.04
N LYS A 1025 -27.53 11.14 50.65
CA LYS A 1025 -28.32 11.23 49.41
C LYS A 1025 -29.71 11.76 49.72
N HIS A 1026 -30.07 12.88 49.10
CA HIS A 1026 -31.29 13.64 49.42
C HIS A 1026 -32.65 12.96 49.11
N TYR A 1027 -32.74 11.68 48.70
CA TYR A 1027 -34.01 11.01 48.36
C TYR A 1027 -34.11 9.56 48.88
N ASP A 1028 -35.31 9.10 49.22
CA ASP A 1028 -35.59 7.74 49.75
C ASP A 1028 -36.38 6.91 48.73
N PHE A 1029 -35.72 5.95 48.09
CA PHE A 1029 -36.29 5.09 47.05
C PHE A 1029 -37.47 4.25 47.55
N ARG A 1030 -37.53 3.95 48.86
CA ARG A 1030 -38.61 3.15 49.47
C ARG A 1030 -39.97 3.85 49.47
N LYS A 1031 -40.01 5.16 49.23
CA LYS A 1031 -41.25 5.94 49.14
C LYS A 1031 -41.87 5.97 47.74
N ILE A 1032 -41.18 5.43 46.74
CA ILE A 1032 -41.62 5.41 45.34
C ILE A 1032 -42.40 4.11 45.09
N ALA A 1033 -43.60 4.20 44.52
CA ALA A 1033 -44.42 3.04 44.17
C ALA A 1033 -43.87 2.32 42.93
N ILE A 1034 -43.68 1.00 42.99
CA ILE A 1034 -43.21 0.19 41.85
C ILE A 1034 -44.36 -0.66 41.31
N VAL A 1035 -44.82 -0.36 40.10
CA VAL A 1035 -45.85 -1.12 39.36
C VAL A 1035 -45.15 -2.04 38.36
N ARG A 1036 -45.51 -3.32 38.34
CA ARG A 1036 -44.92 -4.35 37.46
C ARG A 1036 -45.95 -4.87 36.48
N GLU A 1037 -45.63 -4.81 35.19
CA GLU A 1037 -46.45 -5.30 34.08
C GLU A 1037 -45.61 -6.25 33.22
N TYR A 1038 -45.32 -7.43 33.75
CA TYR A 1038 -44.52 -8.45 33.06
C TYR A 1038 -45.43 -9.38 32.24
N ALA A 1039 -45.05 -9.69 31.01
CA ALA A 1039 -45.76 -10.67 30.19
C ALA A 1039 -45.61 -12.10 30.77
N GLU A 1040 -46.65 -12.93 30.62
CA GLU A 1040 -46.69 -14.29 31.21
C GLU A 1040 -45.70 -15.26 30.54
N GLU A 1041 -45.55 -15.20 29.21
CA GLU A 1041 -44.62 -16.03 28.42
C GLU A 1041 -43.47 -15.19 27.85
N LEU A 1042 -42.26 -15.37 28.39
CA LEU A 1042 -41.06 -14.63 27.98
C LEU A 1042 -39.85 -15.58 27.83
N PRO A 1043 -39.10 -15.48 26.72
CA PRO A 1043 -37.81 -16.14 26.60
C PRO A 1043 -36.73 -15.39 27.40
N ASP A 1044 -35.71 -16.12 27.83
CA ASP A 1044 -34.53 -15.54 28.46
C ASP A 1044 -33.77 -14.63 27.47
N ALA A 1045 -33.18 -13.55 27.97
CA ALA A 1045 -32.37 -12.64 27.17
C ALA A 1045 -30.88 -13.02 27.25
N TRP A 1046 -30.19 -12.97 26.10
CA TRP A 1046 -28.75 -13.16 26.02
C TRP A 1046 -28.02 -11.92 26.52
N CYS A 1047 -27.57 -11.93 27.78
CA CYS A 1047 -26.96 -10.76 28.40
C CYS A 1047 -25.91 -11.10 29.48
N GLU A 1048 -25.09 -10.12 29.82
CA GLU A 1048 -24.26 -10.17 31.03
C GLU A 1048 -25.04 -9.47 32.16
N GLY A 1049 -25.49 -10.25 33.14
CA GLY A 1049 -26.42 -9.78 34.16
C GLY A 1049 -25.93 -8.56 34.95
N GLY A 1050 -24.64 -8.52 35.31
CA GLY A 1050 -24.08 -7.42 36.10
C GLY A 1050 -24.12 -6.07 35.38
N GLN A 1051 -23.82 -6.05 34.09
CA GLN A 1051 -23.88 -4.86 33.25
C GLN A 1051 -25.31 -4.39 33.02
N ILE A 1052 -26.24 -5.29 32.74
CA ILE A 1052 -27.65 -4.91 32.61
C ILE A 1052 -28.19 -4.38 33.93
N GLN A 1053 -27.89 -5.03 35.05
CA GLN A 1053 -28.21 -4.55 36.40
C GLN A 1053 -27.62 -3.15 36.67
N GLN A 1054 -26.40 -2.87 36.22
CA GLN A 1054 -25.81 -1.53 36.28
C GLN A 1054 -26.60 -0.50 35.46
N VAL A 1055 -27.04 -0.87 34.25
CA VAL A 1055 -27.89 0.00 33.40
C VAL A 1055 -29.21 0.30 34.11
N LEU A 1056 -29.90 -0.73 34.57
CA LEU A 1056 -31.18 -0.62 35.25
C LEU A 1056 -31.06 0.24 36.52
N LEU A 1057 -30.02 0.01 37.33
CA LEU A 1057 -29.76 0.80 38.55
C LEU A 1057 -29.48 2.27 38.24
N ASN A 1058 -28.75 2.56 37.17
CA ASN A 1058 -28.51 3.93 36.73
C ASN A 1058 -29.80 4.64 36.31
N LEU A 1059 -30.68 3.96 35.57
CA LEU A 1059 -31.97 4.52 35.14
C LEU A 1059 -32.90 4.78 36.33
N LEU A 1060 -33.03 3.80 37.24
CA LEU A 1060 -33.84 3.94 38.45
C LEU A 1060 -33.35 5.07 39.36
N LYS A 1061 -32.02 5.19 39.55
CA LYS A 1061 -31.43 6.29 40.34
C LYS A 1061 -31.66 7.65 39.71
N ASN A 1062 -31.50 7.77 38.39
CA ASN A 1062 -31.74 9.02 37.68
C ASN A 1062 -33.22 9.43 37.74
N GLY A 1063 -34.15 8.48 37.56
CA GLY A 1063 -35.58 8.74 37.68
C GLY A 1063 -36.00 9.15 39.09
N ALA A 1064 -35.52 8.42 40.12
CA ALA A 1064 -35.82 8.73 41.52
C ALA A 1064 -35.32 10.11 41.94
N GLN A 1065 -34.12 10.48 41.52
CA GLN A 1065 -33.57 11.81 41.78
C GLN A 1065 -34.37 12.91 41.04
N ALA A 1066 -34.74 12.68 39.78
CA ALA A 1066 -35.52 13.64 39.01
C ALA A 1066 -36.93 13.87 39.60
N MET A 1067 -37.56 12.81 40.12
CA MET A 1067 -38.84 12.91 40.86
C MET A 1067 -38.68 13.75 42.14
N PHE A 1068 -37.61 13.52 42.90
CA PHE A 1068 -37.33 14.26 44.14
C PHE A 1068 -37.02 15.76 43.89
N GLU A 1069 -36.20 16.08 42.89
CA GLU A 1069 -35.87 17.48 42.53
C GLU A 1069 -37.12 18.24 42.05
N ALA A 1070 -38.01 17.55 41.31
CA ALA A 1070 -39.29 18.13 40.90
C ALA A 1070 -40.25 18.35 42.09
N ALA A 1071 -40.28 17.44 43.07
CA ALA A 1071 -41.07 17.59 44.29
C ALA A 1071 -40.57 18.73 45.20
N SER A 1072 -39.27 19.02 45.18
CA SER A 1072 -38.65 20.13 45.94
C SER A 1072 -38.91 21.51 45.31
N SER A 1073 -39.22 21.55 44.01
CA SER A 1073 -39.32 22.78 43.22
C SER A 1073 -40.78 23.24 42.97
N ALA A 1074 -41.78 22.40 43.28
CA ALA A 1074 -43.19 22.68 43.00
C ALA A 1074 -44.07 22.57 44.26
N VAL A 1075 -45.04 23.49 44.39
CA VAL A 1075 -46.11 23.55 45.41
C VAL A 1075 -47.14 22.39 45.27
N GLN A 1076 -46.75 21.27 44.67
CA GLN A 1076 -47.62 20.11 44.44
C GLN A 1076 -47.42 19.06 45.52
N THR A 1077 -47.99 19.33 46.70
CA THR A 1077 -48.25 18.32 47.72
C THR A 1077 -49.19 17.25 47.15
N GLY A 1078 -48.73 15.99 47.11
CA GLY A 1078 -49.56 14.82 46.76
C GLY A 1078 -49.22 14.10 45.45
N ARG A 1079 -48.08 14.40 44.79
CA ARG A 1079 -47.61 13.59 43.66
C ARG A 1079 -47.16 12.22 44.20
N ASN A 1080 -47.81 11.15 43.75
CA ASN A 1080 -47.45 9.78 44.13
C ASN A 1080 -46.36 9.31 43.17
N ASP A 1081 -45.09 9.46 43.56
CA ASP A 1081 -43.94 9.07 42.75
C ASP A 1081 -44.02 7.57 42.42
N ARG A 1082 -43.97 7.23 41.14
CA ARG A 1082 -44.12 5.85 40.69
C ARG A 1082 -43.20 5.51 39.52
N PHE A 1083 -42.72 4.28 39.52
CA PHE A 1083 -42.17 3.62 38.33
C PHE A 1083 -43.17 2.59 37.80
N ILE A 1084 -43.34 2.55 36.48
CA ILE A 1084 -44.00 1.43 35.80
C ILE A 1084 -42.93 0.66 35.04
N LEU A 1085 -42.78 -0.62 35.38
CA LEU A 1085 -41.79 -1.53 34.84
C LEU A 1085 -42.48 -2.56 33.97
N ARG A 1086 -42.18 -2.57 32.66
CA ARG A 1086 -42.73 -3.54 31.72
C ARG A 1086 -41.64 -4.42 31.15
N VAL A 1087 -41.94 -5.72 31.02
CA VAL A 1087 -41.07 -6.66 30.31
C VAL A 1087 -41.93 -7.46 29.35
N TYR A 1088 -41.63 -7.36 28.05
CA TYR A 1088 -42.38 -8.03 26.99
C TYR A 1088 -41.45 -8.51 25.87
N ARG A 1089 -41.94 -9.44 25.05
CA ARG A 1089 -41.23 -9.91 23.85
C ARG A 1089 -41.61 -9.07 22.64
N ASP A 1090 -40.63 -8.61 21.88
CA ASP A 1090 -40.83 -8.02 20.55
C ASP A 1090 -39.97 -8.75 19.51
N ARG A 1091 -40.60 -9.64 18.73
CA ARG A 1091 -39.96 -10.46 17.70
C ARG A 1091 -38.75 -11.26 18.23
N GLN A 1092 -37.54 -10.79 17.93
CA GLN A 1092 -36.25 -11.38 18.31
C GLN A 1092 -35.61 -10.72 19.55
N TRP A 1093 -36.34 -9.82 20.21
CA TRP A 1093 -35.88 -9.05 21.36
C TRP A 1093 -36.74 -9.31 22.60
N VAL A 1094 -36.11 -9.24 23.77
CA VAL A 1094 -36.78 -9.03 25.06
C VAL A 1094 -36.64 -7.55 25.40
N CYS A 1095 -37.77 -6.89 25.60
CA CYS A 1095 -37.84 -5.46 25.84
C CYS A 1095 -38.08 -5.17 27.32
N VAL A 1096 -37.34 -4.23 27.88
CA VAL A 1096 -37.55 -3.68 29.23
C VAL A 1096 -37.92 -2.21 29.10
N GLU A 1097 -39.09 -1.84 29.58
CA GLU A 1097 -39.52 -0.45 29.69
C GLU A 1097 -39.47 0.01 31.14
N ILE A 1098 -38.85 1.17 31.37
CA ILE A 1098 -38.83 1.86 32.65
C ILE A 1098 -39.45 3.23 32.44
N GLU A 1099 -40.68 3.37 32.92
CA GLU A 1099 -41.44 4.61 32.84
C GLU A 1099 -41.46 5.28 34.22
N ASP A 1100 -41.02 6.53 34.28
CA ASP A 1100 -41.13 7.41 35.45
C ASP A 1100 -42.17 8.50 35.24
N ASN A 1101 -42.79 8.96 36.33
CA ASN A 1101 -43.70 10.11 36.32
C ASN A 1101 -43.02 11.41 36.80
N GLY A 1102 -41.72 11.58 36.51
CA GLY A 1102 -40.95 12.79 36.81
C GLY A 1102 -41.31 13.98 35.92
N PRO A 1103 -40.46 15.03 35.85
CA PRO A 1103 -40.73 16.24 35.08
C PRO A 1103 -40.68 16.05 33.55
N GLY A 1104 -40.16 14.91 33.07
CA GLY A 1104 -39.94 14.63 31.65
C GLY A 1104 -38.81 15.45 31.03
N MET A 1105 -38.60 15.27 29.71
CA MET A 1105 -37.48 15.88 28.98
C MET A 1105 -37.95 16.66 27.75
N SER A 1106 -37.33 17.82 27.50
CA SER A 1106 -37.53 18.56 26.26
C SER A 1106 -36.91 17.84 25.05
N ALA A 1107 -37.36 18.14 23.83
CA ALA A 1107 -36.82 17.54 22.60
C ALA A 1107 -35.30 17.80 22.43
N ALA A 1108 -34.81 18.95 22.90
CA ALA A 1108 -33.39 19.29 22.88
C ALA A 1108 -32.58 18.43 23.87
N VAL A 1109 -33.11 18.16 25.06
CA VAL A 1109 -32.47 17.31 26.07
C VAL A 1109 -32.44 15.85 25.61
N ARG A 1110 -33.54 15.33 25.04
CA ARG A 1110 -33.61 13.94 24.54
C ARG A 1110 -32.56 13.62 23.47
N ARG A 1111 -32.23 14.58 22.60
CA ARG A 1111 -31.19 14.39 21.56
C ARG A 1111 -29.78 14.27 22.13
N ARG A 1112 -29.54 14.85 23.32
CA ARG A 1112 -28.21 14.99 23.91
C ARG A 1112 -28.01 14.14 25.15
N ILE A 1113 -29.05 13.45 25.64
CA ILE A 1113 -29.01 12.79 26.95
C ILE A 1113 -28.00 11.63 27.03
N PHE A 1114 -27.67 11.03 25.88
CA PHE A 1114 -26.64 9.99 25.78
C PHE A 1114 -25.25 10.55 25.43
N GLU A 1115 -25.10 11.86 25.24
CA GLU A 1115 -23.79 12.50 25.03
C GLU A 1115 -22.93 12.40 26.31
N PRO A 1116 -21.64 12.03 26.20
CA PRO A 1116 -20.72 12.06 27.33
C PRO A 1116 -20.64 13.44 27.97
N PHE A 1117 -20.59 13.47 29.30
CA PHE A 1117 -20.48 14.68 30.13
C PHE A 1117 -21.69 15.63 30.05
N PHE A 1118 -22.73 15.30 29.28
CA PHE A 1118 -23.95 16.08 29.27
C PHE A 1118 -24.73 15.85 30.57
N THR A 1119 -25.04 16.94 31.27
CA THR A 1119 -25.88 16.91 32.47
C THR A 1119 -26.74 18.15 32.55
N THR A 1120 -27.96 17.99 33.06
CA THR A 1120 -28.88 19.09 33.37
C THR A 1120 -28.72 19.57 34.82
N LYS A 1121 -27.76 19.00 35.58
CA LYS A 1121 -27.53 19.27 37.00
C LYS A 1121 -26.49 20.39 37.22
N GLU A 1122 -26.50 20.99 38.40
CA GLU A 1122 -25.50 21.97 38.81
C GLU A 1122 -24.07 21.39 38.87
N VAL A 1123 -23.07 22.26 38.65
CA VAL A 1123 -21.66 21.89 38.57
C VAL A 1123 -21.21 21.20 39.87
N GLY A 1124 -20.87 19.91 39.77
CA GLY A 1124 -20.43 19.07 40.90
C GLY A 1124 -21.44 18.03 41.40
N SER A 1125 -22.72 18.12 41.00
CA SER A 1125 -23.79 17.19 41.42
C SER A 1125 -23.98 15.99 40.46
N GLY A 1126 -23.34 16.00 39.28
CA GLY A 1126 -23.38 14.90 38.33
C GLY A 1126 -22.17 14.87 37.39
N THR A 1127 -21.71 13.67 37.04
CA THR A 1127 -20.59 13.47 36.11
C THR A 1127 -21.01 13.53 34.63
N GLY A 1128 -22.32 13.47 34.33
CA GLY A 1128 -22.85 13.40 32.97
C GLY A 1128 -22.49 12.13 32.21
N LEU A 1129 -21.91 11.12 32.88
CA LEU A 1129 -21.45 9.89 32.23
C LEU A 1129 -22.45 8.73 32.33
N GLY A 1130 -23.33 8.70 33.34
CA GLY A 1130 -24.16 7.53 33.65
C GLY A 1130 -25.03 7.03 32.48
N LEU A 1131 -25.73 7.92 31.78
CA LEU A 1131 -26.59 7.54 30.65
C LEU A 1131 -25.78 7.20 29.39
N SER A 1132 -24.65 7.87 29.17
CA SER A 1132 -23.71 7.50 28.10
C SER A 1132 -23.08 6.11 28.32
N VAL A 1133 -22.79 5.73 29.57
CA VAL A 1133 -22.38 4.36 29.94
C VAL A 1133 -23.51 3.39 29.64
N SER A 1134 -24.75 3.71 30.04
CA SER A 1134 -25.90 2.85 29.76
C SER A 1134 -26.11 2.62 28.26
N TYR A 1135 -26.01 3.68 27.46
CA TYR A 1135 -26.06 3.59 26.01
C TYR A 1135 -24.99 2.66 25.44
N PHE A 1136 -23.75 2.82 25.90
CA PHE A 1136 -22.62 1.98 25.49
C PHE A 1136 -22.83 0.50 25.87
N ILE A 1137 -23.23 0.21 27.10
CA ILE A 1137 -23.47 -1.17 27.56
C ILE A 1137 -24.52 -1.86 26.69
N ILE A 1138 -25.64 -1.20 26.44
CA ILE A 1138 -26.73 -1.78 25.66
C ILE A 1138 -26.32 -1.94 24.18
N THR A 1139 -25.81 -0.89 23.56
CA THR A 1139 -25.55 -0.88 22.10
C THR A 1139 -24.27 -1.63 21.72
N GLN A 1140 -23.17 -1.42 22.44
CA GLN A 1140 -21.86 -1.97 22.07
C GLN A 1140 -21.64 -3.36 22.67
N ASN A 1141 -21.91 -3.55 23.97
CA ASN A 1141 -21.64 -4.84 24.61
C ASN A 1141 -22.74 -5.86 24.29
N HIS A 1142 -24.01 -5.45 24.36
CA HIS A 1142 -25.15 -6.37 24.21
C HIS A 1142 -25.75 -6.39 22.80
N ARG A 1143 -25.25 -5.55 21.87
CA ARG A 1143 -25.81 -5.36 20.52
C ARG A 1143 -27.33 -5.10 20.52
N GLY A 1144 -27.81 -4.49 21.60
CA GLY A 1144 -29.20 -4.07 21.78
C GLY A 1144 -29.41 -2.62 21.36
N SER A 1145 -30.57 -2.08 21.69
CA SER A 1145 -30.86 -0.65 21.52
C SER A 1145 -31.48 -0.07 22.78
N ILE A 1146 -31.19 1.19 23.07
CA ILE A 1146 -31.85 1.95 24.14
C ILE A 1146 -32.34 3.28 23.58
N GLU A 1147 -33.60 3.57 23.83
CA GLU A 1147 -34.26 4.79 23.38
C GLU A 1147 -35.06 5.42 24.51
N VAL A 1148 -35.41 6.70 24.34
CA VAL A 1148 -36.25 7.44 25.29
C VAL A 1148 -37.47 8.00 24.58
N LYS A 1149 -38.65 7.60 25.04
CA LYS A 1149 -39.96 8.04 24.53
C LYS A 1149 -40.58 9.09 25.47
N PRO A 1150 -41.27 10.11 24.90
CA PRO A 1150 -42.03 11.06 25.71
C PRO A 1150 -43.30 10.41 26.26
N VAL A 1151 -43.62 10.70 27.52
CA VAL A 1151 -44.88 10.29 28.17
C VAL A 1151 -45.85 11.49 28.19
N ARG A 1152 -47.12 11.26 27.83
CA ARG A 1152 -48.13 12.33 27.64
C ARG A 1152 -48.43 13.13 28.92
N GLU A 1153 -48.25 12.55 30.10
CA GLU A 1153 -48.56 13.17 31.40
C GLU A 1153 -47.36 13.85 32.09
N GLY A 1154 -46.21 13.94 31.39
CA GLY A 1154 -44.94 14.35 32.00
C GLY A 1154 -44.23 13.17 32.65
N GLY A 1155 -42.95 12.99 32.31
CA GLY A 1155 -42.18 11.80 32.64
C GLY A 1155 -41.33 11.33 31.47
N SER A 1156 -40.60 10.23 31.68
CA SER A 1156 -39.76 9.63 30.65
C SER A 1156 -39.97 8.12 30.61
N CYS A 1157 -40.00 7.56 29.41
CA CYS A 1157 -40.01 6.10 29.23
C CYS A 1157 -38.73 5.68 28.52
N PHE A 1158 -37.86 4.95 29.21
CA PHE A 1158 -36.69 4.33 28.61
C PHE A 1158 -37.05 2.93 28.15
N VAL A 1159 -36.77 2.63 26.88
CA VAL A 1159 -37.02 1.32 26.27
C VAL A 1159 -35.69 0.68 25.93
N ILE A 1160 -35.43 -0.50 26.47
CA ILE A 1160 -34.21 -1.28 26.24
C ILE A 1160 -34.58 -2.55 25.48
N HIS A 1161 -33.95 -2.80 24.34
CA HIS A 1161 -34.09 -4.04 23.57
C HIS A 1161 -32.83 -4.89 23.75
N LEU A 1162 -33.00 -6.13 24.22
CA LEU A 1162 -31.93 -7.11 24.37
C LEU A 1162 -32.21 -8.37 23.54
N PRO A 1163 -31.21 -8.97 22.88
CA PRO A 1163 -31.44 -10.09 21.98
C PRO A 1163 -31.81 -11.36 22.76
N ILE A 1164 -32.72 -12.16 22.21
CA ILE A 1164 -33.11 -13.47 22.78
C ILE A 1164 -32.02 -14.51 22.54
N ASP A 1165 -31.44 -14.51 21.34
CA ASP A 1165 -30.39 -15.42 20.93
C ASP A 1165 -29.05 -14.70 20.83
N PRO A 1166 -27.91 -15.41 20.98
CA PRO A 1166 -26.61 -14.84 20.70
C PRO A 1166 -26.61 -14.29 19.26
N PRO A 1167 -26.28 -13.00 19.06
CA PRO A 1167 -26.32 -12.39 17.73
C PRO A 1167 -25.43 -13.19 16.78
N GLU A 1168 -25.98 -13.63 15.64
CA GLU A 1168 -25.25 -14.42 14.64
C GLU A 1168 -23.91 -13.74 14.33
N ARG A 1169 -22.83 -14.52 14.32
CA ARG A 1169 -21.49 -14.03 14.00
C ARG A 1169 -21.44 -13.68 12.52
N VAL A 1170 -21.78 -12.43 12.20
CA VAL A 1170 -21.46 -11.77 10.93
C VAL A 1170 -19.97 -11.46 10.87
#